data_AF-A0A1E1MN16-F1
#
_entry.id   AF-A0A1E1MN16-F1
#
_cell.length_a   1.000
_cell.length_b   1.000
_cell.length_c   1.000
_cell.angle_alpha   90.00
_cell.angle_beta   90.00
_cell.angle_gamma   90.00
#
_symmetry.space_group_name_H-M   'P 1'
#
loop_
_entity.id
_entity.type
_entity.pdbx_description
1 polymer ?
#
loop_
_entity_poly.entity_id
_entity_poly.type
_entity_poly.pdbx_seq_one_letter_code
_entity_poly.pdbx_strand_id
1 'polypeptide(L)'
;MRLLDFGVVILGLTSATSARTLNHSQYAKEAFFEPSECSSPEVVQRDLTQSRNVKRGLSNNITLRILTVGASIAHGYPSVSGNGFRNALRNKLVWNGNPVNMVGTVQTGSMVDNDVEAWGGFIIDQVAAKAENSIKFQPNIVLLHVGDNDMKLNFDVASAHNRLGTLVDRLFATIPGVTIIASTLLPSSALAGREKIYNANLPGMVKSRQAAGKKILLVDMASSFFSLADITSDGIHPTDAGFDKMAAVWYQGISAASSAKWLVAPTKTSFSDVVTADNKCDKTVVNEVGPYQIDAGSGRSAFVFSDDGPYVHSAIAGGNYLGVGNPAAAGVHWADINGDGLDDYVYVSTDLSGGLGVALNTGNGVMGPYLRVTTFPASCPRSGVRFADMTGDGKADVCCLDANGDLNCWKNTPGSESRSPTWVSTGYLIKSKGYSQDFVRLADIDGDGRADYVVIGTDGSMSGWRNAAVDNSQPSAWIPFGGIINNLSSTYSPSRWRFADLNGDYKEDLLYVNENGRVETFINKRGLNAGLGPVWKSMGVTHGGGSSPTDVTFGRIMGTGRADYASITERPATGTDAKSVYVTINKNMGSGGTAVKGDGTRYCDMTGSGSDDYIWISLMGEITVYGNTHKWGTWTEYGVVYNVKRSRREVYFADFDGNKRCDILLVDKATGATTVLRNDFANGKFSFTNIGVVTGTATCTEGYGHDLHDLGVRWNDIDGDGRADFLCMQSNGQTYAHLNKGVGQMVNQGQIKHTEGKERKALRIADINGDGRDDIIYVDLVASAIEVWTNDGATGQIGDDAAGTSAFRWVAQGQVVPAQTTRGSCVEFANINGLGRADTILIYPETNQQFVTLNTCAGLTPVEPHLPIPPAMSYPIGA
;
A
#
# COMPACT_ATOMS: atom_id res chain seq x y z
N MET A 1 -16.29 67.20 22.74
CA MET A 1 -17.52 67.84 23.26
C MET A 1 -18.64 66.80 23.12
N ARG A 2 -19.09 66.25 24.26
CA ARG A 2 -20.27 65.39 24.56
C ARG A 2 -20.45 64.09 23.73
N LEU A 3 -20.26 62.86 24.27
CA LEU A 3 -21.03 62.07 25.27
C LEU A 3 -22.51 61.86 24.92
N LEU A 4 -22.92 60.59 24.76
CA LEU A 4 -24.04 59.96 25.48
C LEU A 4 -24.08 58.42 25.31
N ASP A 5 -24.46 57.78 26.43
CA ASP A 5 -24.45 56.36 26.82
C ASP A 5 -25.73 55.57 26.48
N PHE A 6 -25.67 54.27 26.86
CA PHE A 6 -26.72 53.28 27.22
C PHE A 6 -27.06 52.24 26.15
N GLY A 7 -27.13 50.93 26.42
CA GLY A 7 -27.04 50.18 27.67
C GLY A 7 -27.19 48.67 27.43
N VAL A 8 -26.63 47.87 28.33
CA VAL A 8 -26.61 46.40 28.38
C VAL A 8 -27.95 45.86 28.89
N VAL A 9 -28.47 44.77 28.28
CA VAL A 9 -29.48 43.89 28.89
C VAL A 9 -29.09 42.43 28.70
N ILE A 10 -28.90 41.75 29.84
CA ILE A 10 -28.80 40.29 30.02
C ILE A 10 -30.20 39.78 30.39
N LEU A 11 -30.65 38.66 29.81
CA LEU A 11 -31.70 37.73 30.28
C LEU A 11 -31.52 36.46 29.41
N GLY A 12 -31.31 35.24 29.91
CA GLY A 12 -31.93 34.60 31.08
C GLY A 12 -33.04 33.66 30.59
N LEU A 13 -32.70 32.49 30.03
CA LEU A 13 -33.66 31.48 29.60
C LEU A 13 -33.93 30.49 30.74
N THR A 14 -35.16 30.51 31.27
CA THR A 14 -35.73 29.47 32.12
C THR A 14 -36.85 28.73 31.39
N SER A 15 -36.97 27.46 31.75
CA SER A 15 -37.89 26.41 31.31
C SER A 15 -39.37 26.71 31.54
N ALA A 16 -40.26 26.19 30.66
CA ALA A 16 -41.22 25.12 31.01
C ALA A 16 -42.22 24.81 29.86
N THR A 17 -42.27 23.52 29.51
CA THR A 17 -43.45 22.67 29.20
C THR A 17 -44.58 23.18 28.27
N SER A 18 -44.78 22.43 27.19
CA SER A 18 -46.10 21.85 26.89
C SER A 18 -45.93 20.56 26.09
N ALA A 19 -46.38 19.45 26.68
CA ALA A 19 -46.42 18.13 26.09
C ALA A 19 -47.65 18.01 25.17
N ARG A 20 -47.44 17.49 23.96
CA ARG A 20 -48.49 16.76 23.22
C ARG A 20 -47.95 15.40 22.83
N THR A 21 -48.50 14.41 23.50
CA THR A 21 -48.45 12.98 23.19
C THR A 21 -49.08 12.72 21.83
N LEU A 22 -48.36 12.02 20.95
CA LEU A 22 -48.95 11.26 19.84
C LEU A 22 -48.37 9.83 19.87
N ASN A 23 -49.30 8.88 19.91
CA ASN A 23 -49.11 7.46 20.14
C ASN A 23 -48.26 6.80 19.04
N HIS A 24 -47.30 6.00 19.50
CA HIS A 24 -46.62 4.98 18.73
C HIS A 24 -47.46 3.69 18.78
N SER A 25 -48.06 3.29 17.65
CA SER A 25 -48.43 1.88 17.47
C SER A 25 -48.57 1.53 16.00
N GLN A 26 -47.82 0.49 15.61
CA GLN A 26 -48.00 -0.39 14.44
C GLN A 26 -47.44 0.09 13.10
N TYR A 27 -46.14 -0.17 12.89
CA TYR A 27 -45.67 -0.71 11.61
C TYR A 27 -44.87 -1.99 11.88
N ALA A 28 -45.20 -3.02 11.10
CA ALA A 28 -44.74 -4.38 11.26
C ALA A 28 -43.22 -4.50 11.04
N LYS A 29 -42.59 -5.27 11.91
CA LYS A 29 -41.21 -5.76 11.78
C LYS A 29 -41.17 -6.79 10.66
N GLU A 30 -40.39 -6.54 9.62
CA GLU A 30 -39.70 -7.61 8.89
C GLU A 30 -38.22 -7.53 9.28
N ALA A 31 -37.77 -8.59 9.93
CA ALA A 31 -36.43 -8.72 10.47
C ALA A 31 -35.46 -9.11 9.35
N PHE A 32 -34.57 -8.20 8.98
CA PHE A 32 -33.30 -8.57 8.37
C PHE A 32 -32.34 -8.96 9.51
N PHE A 33 -31.82 -10.18 9.45
CA PHE A 33 -30.79 -10.65 10.36
C PHE A 33 -29.48 -9.91 10.06
N GLU A 34 -29.04 -9.07 10.99
CA GLU A 34 -27.68 -8.57 11.06
C GLU A 34 -26.74 -9.68 11.57
N PRO A 35 -25.56 -9.90 10.96
CA PRO A 35 -24.49 -10.60 11.64
C PRO A 35 -23.89 -9.68 12.72
N SER A 36 -23.99 -10.14 13.96
CA SER A 36 -23.60 -9.48 15.21
C SER A 36 -22.26 -8.73 15.18
N GLU A 37 -22.32 -7.44 15.48
CA GLU A 37 -21.18 -6.60 15.84
C GLU A 37 -20.60 -6.99 17.22
N CYS A 38 -19.27 -7.03 17.30
CA CYS A 38 -18.51 -7.12 18.54
C CYS A 38 -18.77 -5.87 19.41
N SER A 39 -19.28 -6.11 20.61
CA SER A 39 -19.44 -5.11 21.68
C SER A 39 -18.14 -4.37 22.00
N SER A 40 -18.20 -3.03 21.99
CA SER A 40 -17.19 -2.12 22.53
C SER A 40 -17.04 -2.25 24.06
N PRO A 41 -15.83 -2.13 24.63
CA PRO A 41 -15.67 -1.79 26.04
C PRO A 41 -15.38 -0.29 26.24
N GLU A 42 -15.97 0.22 27.30
CA GLU A 42 -15.95 1.60 27.80
C GLU A 42 -14.55 2.19 28.02
N VAL A 43 -14.51 3.51 27.86
CA VAL A 43 -13.38 4.43 28.01
C VAL A 43 -12.77 4.35 29.41
N VAL A 44 -11.48 4.03 29.48
CA VAL A 44 -10.63 4.34 30.63
C VAL A 44 -9.57 5.36 30.18
N GLN A 45 -9.77 6.63 30.52
CA GLN A 45 -8.70 7.63 30.50
C GLN A 45 -7.58 7.18 31.45
N ARG A 46 -6.40 6.86 30.91
CA ARG A 46 -5.17 6.67 31.69
C ARG A 46 -4.03 7.48 31.09
N ASP A 47 -3.70 8.53 31.83
CA ASP A 47 -2.41 9.19 32.04
C ASP A 47 -1.31 9.03 30.95
N LEU A 48 -1.03 10.15 30.28
CA LEU A 48 -0.04 10.33 29.20
C LEU A 48 1.40 10.53 29.74
N THR A 49 1.89 9.63 30.59
CA THR A 49 3.27 9.70 31.11
C THR A 49 3.96 8.35 31.17
N GLN A 50 4.01 7.62 30.05
CA GLN A 50 5.06 6.63 29.83
C GLN A 50 5.60 6.77 28.41
N SER A 51 6.79 7.33 28.30
CA SER A 51 7.65 7.21 27.13
C SER A 51 7.85 5.71 26.84
N ARG A 52 7.05 5.16 25.92
CA ARG A 52 7.23 3.79 25.44
C ARG A 52 8.49 3.79 24.58
N ASN A 53 9.58 3.35 25.19
CA ASN A 53 10.88 3.20 24.57
C ASN A 53 10.73 2.47 23.22
N VAL A 54 10.98 3.20 22.13
CA VAL A 54 11.30 2.62 20.82
C VAL A 54 12.38 1.58 21.09
N LYS A 55 12.07 0.29 20.94
CA LYS A 55 13.11 -0.73 20.97
C LYS A 55 13.86 -0.63 19.64
N ARG A 56 14.78 0.32 19.61
CA ARG A 56 15.93 0.32 18.73
C ARG A 56 16.60 -1.07 18.88
N GLY A 57 17.12 -1.64 17.80
CA GLY A 57 18.10 -2.71 17.85
C GLY A 57 19.15 -2.43 18.93
N LEU A 58 19.81 -3.49 19.40
CA LEU A 58 20.67 -3.45 20.56
C LEU A 58 21.62 -2.25 20.49
N SER A 59 21.60 -1.44 21.56
CA SER A 59 22.41 -0.22 21.70
C SER A 59 22.20 0.82 20.58
N ASN A 60 20.95 1.09 20.21
CA ASN A 60 20.57 2.10 19.20
C ASN A 60 21.00 1.75 17.76
N ASN A 61 20.78 0.50 17.33
CA ASN A 61 21.08 0.04 15.97
C ASN A 61 22.55 0.21 15.57
N ILE A 62 23.48 0.24 16.52
CA ILE A 62 24.90 0.25 16.17
C ILE A 62 25.24 -0.99 15.34
N THR A 63 26.17 -0.85 14.42
CA THR A 63 26.79 -1.98 13.73
C THR A 63 27.41 -2.93 14.76
N LEU A 64 27.13 -4.22 14.63
CA LEU A 64 27.75 -5.27 15.43
C LEU A 64 28.80 -5.97 14.55
N ARG A 65 30.07 -5.65 14.79
CA ARG A 65 31.22 -6.34 14.20
C ARG A 65 31.63 -7.47 15.14
N ILE A 66 31.20 -8.69 14.82
CA ILE A 66 31.25 -9.84 15.72
C ILE A 66 32.38 -10.78 15.31
N LEU A 67 33.38 -10.91 16.17
CA LEU A 67 34.43 -11.93 16.02
C LEU A 67 34.07 -13.15 16.84
N THR A 68 33.85 -14.29 16.18
CA THR A 68 33.66 -15.57 16.87
C THR A 68 35.00 -16.31 16.92
N VAL A 69 35.47 -16.61 18.14
CA VAL A 69 36.78 -17.23 18.40
C VAL A 69 36.60 -18.59 19.07
N GLY A 70 37.20 -19.63 18.51
CA GLY A 70 37.16 -20.96 19.14
C GLY A 70 37.80 -22.09 18.35
N ALA A 71 37.31 -23.31 18.59
CA ALA A 71 37.74 -24.52 17.89
C ALA A 71 36.63 -25.08 16.99
N SER A 72 36.47 -26.39 16.88
CA SER A 72 35.54 -27.05 15.94
C SER A 72 34.07 -26.66 16.14
N ILE A 73 33.62 -26.44 17.38
CA ILE A 73 32.24 -26.01 17.66
C ILE A 73 32.00 -24.58 17.15
N ALA A 74 32.92 -23.65 17.40
CA ALA A 74 32.84 -22.28 16.88
C ALA A 74 32.98 -22.22 15.35
N HIS A 75 33.74 -23.15 14.76
CA HIS A 75 33.86 -23.36 13.32
C HIS A 75 32.53 -23.88 12.70
N GLY A 76 31.60 -24.38 13.51
CA GLY A 76 30.31 -24.89 13.05
C GLY A 76 30.32 -26.37 12.66
N TYR A 77 31.37 -27.12 12.97
CA TYR A 77 31.39 -28.57 12.74
C TYR A 77 30.61 -29.31 13.86
N PRO A 78 29.79 -30.33 13.55
CA PRO A 78 29.49 -30.91 12.24
C PRO A 78 28.14 -30.47 11.66
N SER A 79 27.72 -29.21 11.87
CA SER A 79 26.44 -28.71 11.34
C SER A 79 26.30 -29.03 9.85
N VAL A 80 25.11 -29.46 9.42
CA VAL A 80 24.86 -29.81 8.01
C VAL A 80 25.22 -28.65 7.08
N SER A 81 24.95 -27.43 7.53
CA SER A 81 25.20 -26.20 6.79
C SER A 81 26.63 -25.67 6.92
N GLY A 82 27.42 -26.21 7.86
CA GLY A 82 28.72 -25.68 8.30
C GLY A 82 28.65 -24.35 9.07
N ASN A 83 27.45 -23.80 9.32
CA ASN A 83 27.29 -22.50 9.97
C ASN A 83 27.39 -22.57 11.49
N GLY A 84 27.02 -23.71 12.08
CA GLY A 84 26.82 -23.84 13.52
C GLY A 84 25.79 -22.82 14.03
N PHE A 85 26.04 -22.24 15.20
CA PHE A 85 25.14 -21.26 15.82
C PHE A 85 25.13 -19.89 15.12
N ARG A 86 26.12 -19.60 14.27
CA ARG A 86 26.37 -18.24 13.75
C ARG A 86 25.23 -17.73 12.88
N ASN A 87 24.65 -18.58 12.02
CA ASN A 87 23.57 -18.18 11.13
C ASN A 87 22.33 -17.75 11.92
N ALA A 88 21.87 -18.59 12.86
CA ALA A 88 20.68 -18.31 13.65
C ALA A 88 20.87 -17.09 14.57
N LEU A 89 22.07 -16.91 15.13
CA LEU A 89 22.42 -15.72 15.92
C LEU A 89 22.42 -14.45 15.07
N ARG A 90 23.14 -14.47 13.94
CA ARG A 90 23.23 -13.34 13.01
C ARG A 90 21.85 -12.93 12.53
N ASN A 91 21.04 -13.89 12.06
CA ASN A 91 19.70 -13.62 11.58
C ASN A 91 18.83 -13.01 12.68
N LYS A 92 18.96 -13.44 13.95
CA LYS A 92 18.21 -12.83 15.05
C LYS A 92 18.63 -11.38 15.30
N LEU A 93 19.92 -11.07 15.21
CA LEU A 93 20.43 -9.72 15.42
C LEU A 93 20.05 -8.77 14.28
N VAL A 94 20.17 -9.23 13.02
CA VAL A 94 19.74 -8.49 11.82
C VAL A 94 18.23 -8.27 11.87
N TRP A 95 17.45 -9.32 12.14
CA TRP A 95 16.00 -9.24 12.32
C TRP A 95 15.57 -8.22 13.38
N ASN A 96 16.35 -8.06 14.45
CA ASN A 96 16.07 -7.10 15.51
C ASN A 96 16.58 -5.68 15.22
N GLY A 97 17.10 -5.40 14.03
CA GLY A 97 17.45 -4.06 13.55
C GLY A 97 18.92 -3.63 13.75
N ASN A 98 19.84 -4.57 14.04
CA ASN A 98 21.27 -4.27 14.04
C ASN A 98 21.92 -4.66 12.69
N PRO A 99 22.68 -3.78 12.02
CA PRO A 99 23.63 -4.22 10.99
C PRO A 99 24.66 -5.17 11.63
N VAL A 100 24.90 -6.34 11.03
CA VAL A 100 25.85 -7.33 11.54
C VAL A 100 26.91 -7.63 10.48
N ASN A 101 28.16 -7.65 10.92
CA ASN A 101 29.33 -8.08 10.15
C ASN A 101 30.12 -9.09 10.99
N MET A 102 30.10 -10.35 10.59
CA MET A 102 30.93 -11.40 11.19
C MET A 102 32.35 -11.23 10.65
N VAL A 103 33.35 -11.33 11.53
CA VAL A 103 34.75 -11.13 11.12
C VAL A 103 35.64 -12.27 11.59
N GLY A 104 36.71 -12.51 10.85
CA GLY A 104 37.63 -13.61 11.07
C GLY A 104 38.55 -13.81 9.89
N THR A 105 39.53 -14.70 10.02
CA THR A 105 40.42 -15.08 8.91
C THR A 105 40.06 -16.39 8.22
N VAL A 106 39.03 -17.08 8.72
CA VAL A 106 38.51 -18.34 8.18
C VAL A 106 37.08 -18.11 7.69
N GLN A 107 36.73 -18.73 6.56
CA GLN A 107 35.36 -18.76 6.04
C GLN A 107 34.85 -20.20 6.09
N THR A 108 33.68 -20.41 6.68
CA THR A 108 33.08 -21.74 6.81
C THR A 108 31.56 -21.67 6.87
N GLY A 109 30.90 -22.62 6.21
CA GLY A 109 29.45 -22.71 6.14
C GLY A 109 28.84 -21.94 4.96
N SER A 110 27.54 -22.11 4.79
CA SER A 110 26.73 -21.59 3.68
C SER A 110 26.04 -20.25 3.96
N MET A 111 26.13 -19.71 5.17
CA MET A 111 25.53 -18.41 5.50
C MET A 111 26.21 -17.28 4.72
N VAL A 112 25.46 -16.22 4.44
CA VAL A 112 26.07 -14.91 4.19
C VAL A 112 26.92 -14.52 5.39
N ASP A 113 28.03 -13.82 5.14
CA ASP A 113 28.87 -13.28 6.22
C ASP A 113 29.42 -14.42 7.10
N ASN A 114 30.08 -15.39 6.45
CA ASN A 114 30.52 -16.64 7.06
C ASN A 114 31.95 -16.58 7.62
N ASP A 115 32.49 -15.39 7.83
CA ASP A 115 33.80 -15.19 8.45
C ASP A 115 33.79 -15.60 9.94
N VAL A 116 34.89 -16.19 10.39
CA VAL A 116 35.12 -16.71 11.75
C VAL A 116 36.61 -16.83 12.05
N GLU A 117 36.98 -16.88 13.33
CA GLU A 117 38.34 -17.19 13.76
C GLU A 117 38.31 -18.48 14.60
N ALA A 118 38.08 -19.61 13.94
CA ALA A 118 37.94 -20.90 14.60
C ALA A 118 38.73 -22.00 13.90
N TRP A 119 39.37 -22.88 14.68
CA TRP A 119 40.30 -23.89 14.17
C TRP A 119 40.08 -25.24 14.84
N GLY A 120 39.60 -26.23 14.08
CA GLY A 120 39.30 -27.57 14.60
C GLY A 120 40.51 -28.24 15.26
N GLY A 121 40.29 -28.84 16.43
CA GLY A 121 41.32 -29.59 17.18
C GLY A 121 42.30 -28.73 17.98
N PHE A 122 42.18 -27.40 17.94
CA PHE A 122 43.11 -26.52 18.64
C PHE A 122 42.77 -26.39 20.13
N ILE A 123 43.81 -26.40 20.96
CA ILE A 123 43.73 -26.02 22.38
C ILE A 123 43.76 -24.51 22.55
N ILE A 124 43.45 -24.01 23.76
CA ILE A 124 43.36 -22.58 24.07
C ILE A 124 44.57 -21.76 23.56
N ASP A 125 45.80 -22.22 23.78
CA ASP A 125 47.00 -21.46 23.39
C ASP A 125 47.16 -21.32 21.87
N GLN A 126 46.75 -22.35 21.13
CA GLN A 126 46.80 -22.34 19.68
C GLN A 126 45.70 -21.45 19.10
N VAL A 127 44.51 -21.46 19.69
CA VAL A 127 43.43 -20.52 19.36
C VAL A 127 43.86 -19.08 19.67
N ALA A 128 44.54 -18.85 20.79
CA ALA A 128 45.06 -17.53 21.14
C ALA A 128 46.06 -16.99 20.11
N ALA A 129 46.97 -17.84 19.64
CA ALA A 129 47.91 -17.48 18.57
C ALA A 129 47.20 -17.14 17.24
N LYS A 130 46.08 -17.81 16.94
CA LYS A 130 45.27 -17.54 15.74
C LYS A 130 44.47 -16.25 15.85
N ALA A 131 43.91 -15.95 17.02
CA ALA A 131 43.12 -14.75 17.29
C ALA A 131 43.89 -13.45 16.99
N GLU A 132 45.22 -13.43 17.10
CA GLU A 132 46.06 -12.28 16.74
C GLU A 132 45.81 -11.80 15.29
N ASN A 133 45.55 -12.72 14.36
CA ASN A 133 45.32 -12.37 12.95
C ASN A 133 44.01 -11.60 12.73
N SER A 134 43.08 -11.70 13.68
CA SER A 134 41.76 -11.07 13.63
C SER A 134 41.66 -9.77 14.41
N ILE A 135 42.69 -9.38 15.18
CA ILE A 135 42.74 -8.09 15.89
C ILE A 135 42.61 -6.92 14.90
N LYS A 136 43.15 -7.05 13.68
CA LYS A 136 43.07 -6.02 12.63
C LYS A 136 41.65 -5.60 12.26
N PHE A 137 40.66 -6.47 12.47
CA PHE A 137 39.24 -6.17 12.19
C PHE A 137 38.61 -5.30 13.28
N GLN A 138 39.24 -5.14 14.44
CA GLN A 138 38.76 -4.30 15.55
C GLN A 138 37.26 -4.54 15.89
N PRO A 139 36.86 -5.79 16.22
CA PRO A 139 35.47 -6.11 16.53
C PRO A 139 34.98 -5.38 17.80
N ASN A 140 33.71 -5.01 17.87
CA ASN A 140 33.11 -4.50 19.10
C ASN A 140 32.51 -5.60 19.98
N ILE A 141 32.32 -6.80 19.44
CA ILE A 141 31.89 -8.00 20.17
C ILE A 141 32.82 -9.16 19.84
N VAL A 142 33.27 -9.88 20.87
CA VAL A 142 33.96 -11.17 20.72
C VAL A 142 33.17 -12.27 21.42
N LEU A 143 32.85 -13.35 20.70
CA LEU A 143 32.24 -14.56 21.26
C LEU A 143 33.31 -15.63 21.43
N LEU A 144 33.54 -16.10 22.66
CA LEU A 144 34.60 -17.08 22.99
C LEU A 144 33.99 -18.43 23.43
N HIS A 145 34.24 -19.47 22.64
CA HIS A 145 33.94 -20.86 22.98
C HIS A 145 35.14 -21.76 22.66
N VAL A 146 35.96 -22.02 23.68
CA VAL A 146 37.21 -22.79 23.54
C VAL A 146 37.56 -23.50 24.85
N GLY A 147 38.17 -24.68 24.73
CA GLY A 147 38.69 -25.46 25.86
C GLY A 147 38.29 -26.94 25.80
N ASP A 148 37.36 -27.32 24.92
CA ASP A 148 36.94 -28.71 24.71
C ASP A 148 38.13 -29.61 24.34
N ASN A 149 39.06 -29.15 23.50
CA ASN A 149 40.27 -29.91 23.15
C ASN A 149 41.26 -30.04 24.31
N ASP A 150 41.42 -29.00 25.14
CA ASP A 150 42.23 -29.08 26.36
C ASP A 150 41.67 -30.15 27.30
N MET A 151 40.34 -30.20 27.46
CA MET A 151 39.67 -31.22 28.25
C MET A 151 39.77 -32.60 27.61
N LYS A 152 39.65 -32.71 26.29
CA LYS A 152 39.74 -33.99 25.57
C LYS A 152 41.13 -34.60 25.69
N LEU A 153 42.17 -33.78 25.52
CA LEU A 153 43.58 -34.17 25.56
C LEU A 153 44.15 -34.26 26.98
N ASN A 154 43.36 -33.90 28.00
CA ASN A 154 43.81 -33.77 29.38
C ASN A 154 45.04 -32.85 29.52
N PHE A 155 45.04 -31.75 28.75
CA PHE A 155 46.15 -30.81 28.69
C PHE A 155 45.92 -29.66 29.69
N ASP A 156 46.71 -29.63 30.76
CA ASP A 156 46.73 -28.57 31.79
C ASP A 156 45.33 -28.04 32.15
N VAL A 157 44.46 -28.97 32.54
CA VAL A 157 43.05 -28.70 32.87
C VAL A 157 42.92 -27.70 34.01
N ALA A 158 43.82 -27.79 35.00
CA ALA A 158 43.82 -26.94 36.18
C ALA A 158 44.04 -25.46 35.81
N SER A 159 44.91 -25.17 34.84
CA SER A 159 45.27 -23.79 34.47
C SER A 159 44.61 -23.32 33.16
N ALA A 160 43.78 -24.14 32.52
CA ALA A 160 43.10 -23.79 31.27
C ALA A 160 42.32 -22.46 31.35
N HIS A 161 41.64 -22.20 32.46
CA HIS A 161 40.93 -20.93 32.68
C HIS A 161 41.87 -19.71 32.77
N ASN A 162 43.11 -19.90 33.25
CA ASN A 162 44.13 -18.85 33.28
C ASN A 162 44.64 -18.56 31.86
N ARG A 163 44.86 -19.59 31.05
CA ARG A 163 45.26 -19.45 29.63
C ARG A 163 44.18 -18.75 28.81
N LEU A 164 42.90 -19.09 29.02
CA LEU A 164 41.79 -18.33 28.43
C LEU A 164 41.78 -16.88 28.93
N GLY A 165 42.05 -16.67 30.22
CA GLY A 165 42.19 -15.33 30.80
C GLY A 165 43.28 -14.49 30.12
N THR A 166 44.43 -15.08 29.79
CA THR A 166 45.51 -14.40 29.05
C THR A 166 45.06 -13.97 27.66
N LEU A 167 44.33 -14.83 26.92
CA LEU A 167 43.73 -14.46 25.64
C LEU A 167 42.74 -13.30 25.79
N VAL A 168 41.85 -13.37 26.79
CA VAL A 168 40.90 -12.29 27.10
C VAL A 168 41.62 -10.95 27.37
N ASP A 169 42.68 -10.97 28.18
CA ASP A 169 43.45 -9.77 28.51
C ASP A 169 44.14 -9.19 27.28
N ARG A 170 44.64 -10.06 26.40
CA ARG A 170 45.25 -9.68 25.13
C ARG A 170 44.26 -8.99 24.19
N LEU A 171 43.03 -9.52 24.08
CA LEU A 171 41.97 -8.90 23.28
C LEU A 171 41.57 -7.52 23.83
N PHE A 172 41.41 -7.39 25.16
CA PHE A 172 41.13 -6.07 25.76
C PHE A 172 42.26 -5.06 25.58
N ALA A 173 43.52 -5.51 25.54
CA ALA A 173 44.67 -4.64 25.34
C ALA A 173 44.79 -4.11 23.90
N THR A 174 44.22 -4.82 22.93
CA THR A 174 44.43 -4.58 21.49
C THR A 174 43.20 -4.13 20.72
N ILE A 175 42.02 -4.29 21.31
CA ILE A 175 40.73 -3.93 20.70
C ILE A 175 39.99 -2.97 21.64
N PRO A 176 40.19 -1.65 21.50
CA PRO A 176 39.58 -0.65 22.37
C PRO A 176 38.05 -0.73 22.35
N GLY A 177 37.43 -0.73 23.53
CA GLY A 177 35.96 -0.69 23.67
C GLY A 177 35.24 -2.02 23.44
N VAL A 178 35.96 -3.11 23.12
CA VAL A 178 35.39 -4.44 22.88
C VAL A 178 34.58 -4.94 24.08
N THR A 179 33.47 -5.61 23.80
CA THR A 179 32.74 -6.44 24.77
C THR A 179 33.02 -7.91 24.48
N ILE A 180 33.46 -8.66 25.48
CA ILE A 180 33.78 -10.08 25.35
C ILE A 180 32.69 -10.90 26.02
N ILE A 181 32.12 -11.87 25.31
CA ILE A 181 31.16 -12.83 25.85
C ILE A 181 31.81 -14.21 25.77
N ALA A 182 32.20 -14.74 26.92
CA ALA A 182 32.74 -16.10 27.03
C ALA A 182 31.61 -17.06 27.39
N SER A 183 31.79 -18.34 27.08
CA SER A 183 30.83 -19.40 27.42
C SER A 183 31.47 -20.48 28.28
N THR A 184 30.65 -21.14 29.11
CA THR A 184 31.00 -22.47 29.62
C THR A 184 31.00 -23.49 28.47
N LEU A 185 31.72 -24.61 28.64
CA LEU A 185 31.65 -25.73 27.71
C LEU A 185 30.32 -26.47 27.86
N LEU A 186 29.83 -27.02 26.75
CA LEU A 186 28.61 -27.82 26.70
C LEU A 186 28.73 -29.12 27.51
N PRO A 187 27.60 -29.74 27.90
CA PRO A 187 27.59 -31.10 28.43
C PRO A 187 28.29 -32.06 27.46
N SER A 188 29.08 -32.99 27.98
CA SER A 188 29.82 -33.95 27.16
C SER A 188 29.87 -35.32 27.82
N SER A 189 29.79 -36.37 27.00
CA SER A 189 30.07 -37.75 27.40
C SER A 189 31.53 -38.16 27.13
N ALA A 190 32.31 -37.37 26.38
CA ALA A 190 33.66 -37.70 25.94
C ALA A 190 34.79 -37.00 26.73
N LEU A 191 34.46 -35.96 27.51
CA LEU A 191 35.45 -35.17 28.27
C LEU A 191 35.72 -35.68 29.69
N ALA A 192 35.06 -36.79 30.09
CA ALA A 192 35.24 -37.48 31.38
C ALA A 192 35.11 -36.58 32.62
N GLY A 193 34.21 -35.59 32.59
CA GLY A 193 33.93 -34.69 33.70
C GLY A 193 34.92 -33.52 33.85
N ARG A 194 35.97 -33.46 33.03
CA ARG A 194 36.98 -32.38 33.07
C ARG A 194 36.40 -31.04 32.66
N GLU A 195 35.40 -31.03 31.77
CA GLU A 195 34.63 -29.86 31.41
C GLU A 195 33.96 -29.20 32.61
N LYS A 196 33.53 -29.98 33.62
CA LYS A 196 32.94 -29.45 34.86
C LYS A 196 33.99 -28.71 35.70
N ILE A 197 35.22 -29.23 35.76
CA ILE A 197 36.34 -28.59 36.45
C ILE A 197 36.67 -27.25 35.79
N TYR A 198 36.77 -27.24 34.46
CA TYR A 198 37.01 -26.03 33.70
C TYR A 198 35.89 -25.00 33.89
N ASN A 199 34.63 -25.41 33.69
CA ASN A 199 33.46 -24.55 33.82
C ASN A 199 33.35 -23.92 35.22
N ALA A 200 33.69 -24.66 36.28
CA ALA A 200 33.65 -24.14 37.66
C ALA A 200 34.65 -22.99 37.92
N ASN A 201 35.75 -22.90 37.15
CA ASN A 201 36.77 -21.88 37.32
C ASN A 201 36.49 -20.60 36.50
N LEU A 202 35.67 -20.67 35.44
CA LEU A 202 35.37 -19.53 34.57
C LEU A 202 34.69 -18.35 35.28
N PRO A 203 33.73 -18.54 36.22
CA PRO A 203 33.13 -17.42 36.95
C PRO A 203 34.16 -16.56 37.70
N GLY A 204 35.16 -17.18 38.31
CA GLY A 204 36.24 -16.46 39.00
C GLY A 204 37.11 -15.64 38.04
N MET A 205 37.44 -16.23 36.87
CA MET A 205 38.20 -15.58 35.79
C MET A 205 37.48 -14.35 35.24
N VAL A 206 36.16 -14.45 35.03
CA VAL A 206 35.34 -13.33 34.53
C VAL A 206 35.15 -12.25 35.60
N LYS A 207 34.82 -12.65 36.84
CA LYS A 207 34.56 -11.70 37.94
C LYS A 207 35.77 -10.81 38.26
N SER A 208 36.99 -11.36 38.21
CA SER A 208 38.21 -10.57 38.46
C SER A 208 38.41 -9.46 37.42
N ARG A 209 38.07 -9.74 36.15
CA ARG A 209 38.16 -8.77 35.04
C ARG A 209 37.03 -7.74 35.08
N GLN A 210 35.82 -8.16 35.42
CA GLN A 210 34.71 -7.24 35.68
C GLN A 210 35.04 -6.27 36.82
N ALA A 211 35.64 -6.76 37.92
CA ALA A 211 36.13 -5.92 39.02
C ALA A 211 37.23 -4.93 38.59
N ALA A 212 37.98 -5.26 37.54
CA ALA A 212 38.94 -4.36 36.89
C ALA A 212 38.31 -3.45 35.81
N GLY A 213 36.97 -3.36 35.74
CA GLY A 213 36.23 -2.51 34.81
C GLY A 213 36.19 -3.03 33.36
N LYS A 214 36.58 -4.29 33.12
CA LYS A 214 36.53 -4.89 31.77
C LYS A 214 35.11 -5.36 31.45
N LYS A 215 34.69 -5.13 30.20
CA LYS A 215 33.38 -5.52 29.67
C LYS A 215 33.38 -6.99 29.24
N ILE A 216 33.40 -7.90 30.21
CA ILE A 216 33.32 -9.35 29.96
C ILE A 216 32.10 -9.96 30.65
N LEU A 217 31.42 -10.87 29.96
CA LEU A 217 30.26 -11.61 30.46
C LEU A 217 30.46 -13.11 30.22
N LEU A 218 29.97 -13.94 31.15
CA LEU A 218 29.94 -15.39 31.01
C LEU A 218 28.51 -15.85 30.73
N VAL A 219 28.29 -16.55 29.61
CA VAL A 219 27.02 -17.24 29.34
C VAL A 219 27.13 -18.72 29.68
N ASP A 220 26.06 -19.29 30.24
CA ASP A 220 26.06 -20.68 30.70
C ASP A 220 25.46 -21.65 29.68
N MET A 221 26.35 -22.35 28.97
CA MET A 221 26.01 -23.47 28.09
C MET A 221 26.06 -24.84 28.80
N ALA A 222 26.40 -24.88 30.08
CA ALA A 222 26.37 -26.10 30.91
C ALA A 222 25.07 -26.22 31.72
N SER A 223 24.15 -25.27 31.56
CA SER A 223 22.84 -25.25 32.22
C SER A 223 21.96 -26.42 31.79
N SER A 224 20.88 -26.66 32.52
CA SER A 224 19.86 -27.67 32.19
C SER A 224 19.12 -27.42 30.87
N PHE A 225 19.35 -26.28 30.22
CA PHE A 225 18.85 -25.99 28.88
C PHE A 225 19.49 -26.90 27.82
N PHE A 226 20.70 -27.40 28.08
CA PHE A 226 21.41 -28.36 27.25
C PHE A 226 21.39 -29.75 27.87
N SER A 227 21.31 -30.76 27.01
CA SER A 227 21.33 -32.18 27.36
C SER A 227 22.23 -32.95 26.40
N LEU A 228 22.53 -34.22 26.69
CA LEU A 228 23.28 -35.07 25.75
C LEU A 228 22.52 -35.32 24.44
N ALA A 229 21.21 -35.04 24.35
CA ALA A 229 20.46 -35.11 23.09
C ALA A 229 20.81 -33.95 22.14
N ASP A 230 21.36 -32.86 22.68
CA ASP A 230 21.84 -31.71 21.89
C ASP A 230 23.27 -31.93 21.37
N ILE A 231 23.90 -33.07 21.70
CA ILE A 231 25.28 -33.44 21.36
C ILE A 231 25.23 -34.66 20.44
N THR A 232 26.05 -34.65 19.39
CA THR A 232 26.15 -35.77 18.46
C THR A 232 26.75 -37.01 19.13
N SER A 233 26.74 -38.14 18.41
CA SER A 233 27.29 -39.41 18.89
C SER A 233 28.79 -39.37 19.24
N ASP A 234 29.54 -38.36 18.80
CA ASP A 234 30.94 -38.20 19.19
C ASP A 234 31.14 -37.67 20.63
N GLY A 235 30.04 -37.28 21.27
CA GLY A 235 30.01 -36.87 22.67
C GLY A 235 30.60 -35.48 22.94
N ILE A 236 30.97 -34.69 21.93
CA ILE A 236 31.56 -33.35 22.09
C ILE A 236 30.79 -32.30 21.28
N HIS A 237 30.47 -32.57 20.02
CA HIS A 237 29.94 -31.54 19.13
C HIS A 237 28.41 -31.45 19.17
N PRO A 238 27.81 -30.26 19.02
CA PRO A 238 26.36 -30.09 18.98
C PRO A 238 25.70 -30.69 17.73
N THR A 239 24.44 -31.08 17.86
CA THR A 239 23.51 -31.21 16.71
C THR A 239 23.10 -29.83 16.20
N ASP A 240 22.45 -29.73 15.04
CA ASP A 240 21.92 -28.44 14.54
C ASP A 240 20.94 -27.80 15.53
N ALA A 241 20.08 -28.59 16.19
CA ALA A 241 19.20 -28.12 17.26
C ALA A 241 19.99 -27.62 18.49
N GLY A 242 21.11 -28.27 18.82
CA GLY A 242 22.04 -27.80 19.85
C GLY A 242 22.69 -26.46 19.50
N PHE A 243 23.05 -26.26 18.23
CA PHE A 243 23.56 -24.98 17.73
C PHE A 243 22.53 -23.86 17.80
N ASP A 244 21.26 -24.12 17.52
CA ASP A 244 20.18 -23.12 17.68
C ASP A 244 20.01 -22.69 19.15
N LYS A 245 20.12 -23.63 20.09
CA LYS A 245 20.15 -23.30 21.53
C LYS A 245 21.36 -22.46 21.91
N MET A 246 22.55 -22.75 21.36
CA MET A 246 23.74 -21.91 21.56
C MET A 246 23.50 -20.49 21.04
N ALA A 247 22.90 -20.34 19.85
CA ALA A 247 22.56 -19.03 19.29
C ALA A 247 21.63 -18.24 20.22
N ALA A 248 20.64 -18.89 20.83
CA ALA A 248 19.73 -18.27 21.78
C ALA A 248 20.46 -17.75 23.04
N VAL A 249 21.39 -18.53 23.58
CA VAL A 249 22.20 -18.17 24.76
C VAL A 249 23.18 -17.02 24.42
N TRP A 250 23.80 -17.04 23.24
CA TRP A 250 24.62 -15.92 22.77
C TRP A 250 23.81 -14.64 22.64
N TYR A 251 22.63 -14.71 22.01
CA TYR A 251 21.73 -13.56 21.86
C TYR A 251 21.30 -13.01 23.22
N GLN A 252 21.02 -13.87 24.21
CA GLN A 252 20.72 -13.46 25.59
C GLN A 252 21.89 -12.68 26.22
N GLY A 253 23.13 -13.16 26.04
CA GLY A 253 24.34 -12.48 26.51
C GLY A 253 24.58 -11.12 25.86
N ILE A 254 24.43 -11.03 24.53
CA ILE A 254 24.57 -9.76 23.79
C ILE A 254 23.49 -8.76 24.23
N SER A 255 22.26 -9.24 24.43
CA SER A 255 21.15 -8.42 24.93
C SER A 255 21.41 -7.88 26.33
N ALA A 256 22.00 -8.68 27.22
CA ALA A 256 22.39 -8.26 28.56
C ALA A 256 23.51 -7.20 28.52
N ALA A 257 24.54 -7.40 27.69
CA ALA A 257 25.60 -6.41 27.48
C ALA A 257 25.06 -5.09 26.89
N SER A 258 24.08 -5.15 25.99
CA SER A 258 23.40 -3.96 25.47
C SER A 258 22.63 -3.23 26.57
N SER A 259 21.90 -3.95 27.41
CA SER A 259 21.15 -3.39 28.56
C SER A 259 22.07 -2.70 29.57
N ALA A 260 23.29 -3.22 29.72
CA ALA A 260 24.36 -2.60 30.51
C ALA A 260 25.10 -1.45 29.81
N LYS A 261 24.71 -1.08 28.58
CA LYS A 261 25.36 -0.06 27.74
C LYS A 261 26.83 -0.37 27.45
N TRP A 262 27.19 -1.65 27.40
CA TRP A 262 28.57 -2.07 27.13
C TRP A 262 28.90 -2.05 25.63
N LEU A 263 27.91 -2.31 24.78
CA LEU A 263 28.09 -2.29 23.33
C LEU A 263 28.18 -0.85 22.80
N VAL A 264 29.24 -0.57 22.06
CA VAL A 264 29.50 0.70 21.36
C VAL A 264 29.81 0.41 19.90
N ALA A 265 29.63 1.39 19.00
CA ALA A 265 29.97 1.22 17.59
C ALA A 265 31.44 0.80 17.41
N PRO A 266 31.75 -0.06 16.41
CA PRO A 266 33.10 -0.55 16.23
C PRO A 266 34.03 0.58 15.75
N THR A 267 35.32 0.46 16.07
CA THR A 267 36.32 1.41 15.59
C THR A 267 36.32 1.41 14.06
N LYS A 268 36.32 2.61 13.45
CA LYS A 268 36.46 2.74 12.00
C LYS A 268 37.82 2.21 11.57
N THR A 269 37.83 1.37 10.55
CA THR A 269 39.05 0.82 9.93
C THR A 269 38.94 0.96 8.41
N SER A 270 39.96 0.56 7.66
CA SER A 270 39.87 0.43 6.20
C SER A 270 39.06 -0.80 5.75
N PHE A 271 38.68 -1.67 6.68
CA PHE A 271 37.83 -2.83 6.43
C PHE A 271 36.35 -2.40 6.43
N SER A 272 35.60 -2.87 5.44
CA SER A 272 34.19 -2.53 5.26
C SER A 272 33.31 -3.26 6.27
N ASP A 273 32.36 -2.53 6.86
CA ASP A 273 31.27 -3.12 7.65
C ASP A 273 30.05 -3.50 6.81
N VAL A 274 30.09 -3.22 5.51
CA VAL A 274 29.03 -3.58 4.59
C VAL A 274 29.24 -5.03 4.17
N VAL A 275 28.37 -5.91 4.65
CA VAL A 275 28.26 -7.27 4.15
C VAL A 275 27.63 -7.20 2.75
N THR A 276 28.46 -7.39 1.73
CA THR A 276 28.00 -7.53 0.35
C THR A 276 27.66 -9.00 0.10
N ALA A 277 26.49 -9.42 0.56
CA ALA A 277 25.83 -10.50 -0.14
C ALA A 277 25.10 -9.91 -1.33
N ASP A 278 25.13 -10.62 -2.45
CA ASP A 278 24.32 -10.26 -3.60
C ASP A 278 22.85 -10.41 -3.22
N ASN A 279 22.26 -9.36 -2.64
CA ASN A 279 20.84 -9.30 -2.28
C ASN A 279 19.94 -9.32 -3.52
N LYS A 280 20.49 -9.59 -4.71
CA LYS A 280 19.76 -9.75 -5.95
C LYS A 280 19.22 -11.16 -6.06
N CYS A 281 17.92 -11.28 -6.23
CA CYS A 281 17.32 -12.49 -6.76
C CYS A 281 15.98 -12.18 -7.40
N ASP A 282 15.67 -12.85 -8.51
CA ASP A 282 14.36 -12.71 -9.13
C ASP A 282 13.25 -13.19 -8.19
N LYS A 283 12.14 -12.45 -8.17
CA LYS A 283 10.92 -12.90 -7.49
C LYS A 283 10.33 -14.08 -8.25
N THR A 284 9.94 -15.11 -7.52
CA THR A 284 9.33 -16.35 -8.03
C THR A 284 8.11 -16.71 -7.17
N VAL A 285 7.32 -17.67 -7.62
CA VAL A 285 6.14 -18.15 -6.88
C VAL A 285 6.48 -18.89 -5.58
N VAL A 286 7.76 -19.20 -5.29
CA VAL A 286 8.16 -20.02 -4.13
C VAL A 286 9.03 -19.29 -3.11
N ASN A 287 9.52 -18.08 -3.40
CA ASN A 287 10.47 -17.38 -2.54
C ASN A 287 9.80 -16.27 -1.71
N GLU A 288 8.69 -16.63 -1.06
CA GLU A 288 7.91 -15.74 -0.22
C GLU A 288 7.73 -16.28 1.20
N VAL A 289 7.68 -15.40 2.19
CA VAL A 289 7.36 -15.77 3.59
C VAL A 289 6.36 -14.78 4.18
N GLY A 290 5.29 -15.30 4.78
CA GLY A 290 4.18 -14.52 5.32
C GLY A 290 2.83 -15.19 5.01
N PRO A 291 1.72 -14.43 5.06
CA PRO A 291 1.63 -13.00 5.36
C PRO A 291 1.80 -12.68 6.86
N TYR A 292 2.50 -11.60 7.18
CA TYR A 292 2.60 -11.03 8.52
C TYR A 292 1.77 -9.77 8.65
N GLN A 293 0.96 -9.65 9.69
CA GLN A 293 0.23 -8.41 9.95
C GLN A 293 1.20 -7.31 10.42
N ILE A 294 1.40 -6.30 9.58
CA ILE A 294 2.32 -5.18 9.87
C ILE A 294 1.59 -4.00 10.48
N ASP A 295 0.30 -3.89 10.17
CA ASP A 295 -0.58 -2.87 10.73
C ASP A 295 -1.95 -3.47 11.06
N ALA A 296 -2.40 -3.25 12.29
CA ALA A 296 -3.69 -3.75 12.75
C ALA A 296 -4.88 -2.89 12.29
N GLY A 297 -4.69 -2.03 11.28
CA GLY A 297 -5.53 -0.86 11.01
C GLY A 297 -5.18 0.26 11.98
N SER A 298 -3.93 0.33 12.40
CA SER A 298 -3.55 0.93 13.67
C SER A 298 -3.51 2.44 13.59
N GLY A 299 -4.53 2.99 14.22
CA GLY A 299 -4.32 3.91 15.32
C GLY A 299 -5.32 3.54 16.39
N ARG A 300 -4.88 3.43 17.64
CA ARG A 300 -5.75 3.31 18.83
C ARG A 300 -6.58 4.59 19.08
N SER A 301 -6.81 5.38 18.04
CA SER A 301 -7.59 6.59 17.99
C SER A 301 -8.24 6.62 16.61
N ALA A 302 -9.56 6.45 16.57
CA ALA A 302 -10.37 6.56 15.35
C ALA A 302 -10.24 7.94 14.63
N PHE A 303 -9.48 8.87 15.21
CA PHE A 303 -9.26 10.23 14.72
C PHE A 303 -8.16 10.36 13.66
N VAL A 304 -7.23 9.40 13.50
CA VAL A 304 -6.09 9.55 12.57
C VAL A 304 -6.37 8.99 11.17
N PHE A 305 -7.18 7.95 11.06
CA PHE A 305 -7.58 7.34 9.78
C PHE A 305 -9.04 7.70 9.47
N SER A 306 -9.26 8.97 9.14
CA SER A 306 -10.56 9.43 8.68
C SER A 306 -10.71 9.09 7.19
N ASP A 307 -11.67 8.23 6.88
CA ASP A 307 -12.41 8.41 5.63
C ASP A 307 -13.28 9.66 5.76
N ASP A 308 -13.91 10.08 4.67
CA ASP A 308 -14.89 11.17 4.70
C ASP A 308 -16.24 10.75 5.29
N GLY A 309 -16.30 9.61 6.01
CA GLY A 309 -17.49 9.07 6.64
C GLY A 309 -18.46 8.40 5.66
N PRO A 310 -19.63 7.96 6.14
CA PRO A 310 -20.72 7.51 5.28
C PRO A 310 -21.30 8.69 4.49
N TYR A 311 -21.91 8.41 3.35
CA TYR A 311 -22.60 9.45 2.58
C TYR A 311 -23.78 10.00 3.36
N VAL A 312 -23.82 11.32 3.55
CA VAL A 312 -24.95 12.02 4.15
C VAL A 312 -25.63 12.82 3.05
N HIS A 313 -26.86 12.43 2.70
CA HIS A 313 -27.63 13.09 1.68
C HIS A 313 -28.23 14.41 2.19
N SER A 314 -28.16 15.44 1.35
CA SER A 314 -28.86 16.71 1.53
C SER A 314 -29.15 17.29 0.15
N ALA A 315 -30.27 17.99 0.00
CA ALA A 315 -30.65 18.61 -1.26
C ALA A 315 -31.35 19.94 -1.06
N ILE A 316 -31.17 20.85 -2.03
CA ILE A 316 -31.87 22.13 -2.11
C ILE A 316 -32.53 22.29 -3.48
N ALA A 317 -33.52 23.18 -3.60
CA ALA A 317 -34.16 23.45 -4.89
C ALA A 317 -33.12 23.98 -5.90
N GLY A 318 -33.02 23.32 -7.06
CA GLY A 318 -32.08 23.65 -8.15
C GLY A 318 -32.70 24.48 -9.29
N GLY A 319 -34.01 24.71 -9.25
CA GLY A 319 -34.73 25.48 -10.28
C GLY A 319 -35.47 24.59 -11.26
N ASN A 320 -35.82 25.15 -12.41
CA ASN A 320 -36.63 24.45 -13.42
C ASN A 320 -36.15 24.77 -14.83
N TYR A 321 -36.38 23.83 -15.75
CA TYR A 321 -36.13 23.99 -17.17
C TYR A 321 -37.36 23.59 -18.00
N LEU A 322 -37.64 24.37 -19.05
CA LEU A 322 -38.76 24.13 -19.96
C LEU A 322 -38.23 23.68 -21.33
N GLY A 323 -38.43 22.40 -21.65
CA GLY A 323 -38.16 21.84 -22.98
C GLY A 323 -39.32 22.14 -23.93
N VAL A 324 -39.34 23.34 -24.52
CA VAL A 324 -40.41 23.77 -25.42
C VAL A 324 -40.48 22.87 -26.65
N GLY A 325 -41.66 22.34 -26.96
CA GLY A 325 -41.90 21.49 -28.14
C GLY A 325 -41.44 20.04 -27.97
N ASN A 326 -41.05 19.63 -26.76
CA ASN A 326 -40.67 18.27 -26.41
C ASN A 326 -41.85 17.61 -25.68
N PRO A 327 -42.65 16.74 -26.33
CA PRO A 327 -43.98 16.40 -25.83
C PRO A 327 -44.03 15.29 -24.78
N ALA A 328 -42.93 14.58 -24.52
CA ALA A 328 -42.93 13.34 -23.76
C ALA A 328 -41.77 13.25 -22.76
N ALA A 329 -42.06 12.94 -21.49
CA ALA A 329 -41.05 12.86 -20.43
C ALA A 329 -39.93 11.85 -20.74
N ALA A 330 -40.30 10.68 -21.29
CA ALA A 330 -39.38 9.60 -21.62
C ALA A 330 -38.30 9.97 -22.66
N GLY A 331 -38.42 11.11 -23.36
CA GLY A 331 -37.42 11.56 -24.33
C GLY A 331 -36.27 12.37 -23.72
N VAL A 332 -36.34 12.71 -22.44
CA VAL A 332 -35.30 13.51 -21.76
C VAL A 332 -34.16 12.62 -21.29
N HIS A 333 -32.94 13.04 -21.58
CA HIS A 333 -31.69 12.45 -21.12
C HIS A 333 -30.74 13.54 -20.61
N TRP A 334 -29.85 13.15 -19.71
CA TRP A 334 -28.74 13.96 -19.22
C TRP A 334 -27.44 13.32 -19.70
N ALA A 335 -26.60 14.09 -20.35
CA ALA A 335 -25.35 13.61 -20.92
C ALA A 335 -24.40 14.76 -21.17
N ASP A 336 -23.13 14.62 -20.77
CA ASP A 336 -22.08 15.58 -21.12
C ASP A 336 -21.70 15.46 -22.60
N ILE A 337 -22.30 16.29 -23.45
CA ILE A 337 -22.09 16.24 -24.91
C ILE A 337 -20.80 16.95 -25.31
N ASN A 338 -20.40 17.98 -24.56
CA ASN A 338 -19.29 18.84 -24.92
C ASN A 338 -17.97 18.49 -24.19
N GLY A 339 -18.02 17.66 -23.14
CA GLY A 339 -16.90 17.21 -22.33
C GLY A 339 -16.47 18.20 -21.25
N ASP A 340 -17.38 19.04 -20.74
CA ASP A 340 -17.08 20.06 -19.72
C ASP A 340 -17.31 19.58 -18.26
N GLY A 341 -17.78 18.35 -18.09
CA GLY A 341 -18.06 17.71 -16.81
C GLY A 341 -19.46 17.99 -16.27
N LEU A 342 -20.29 18.76 -16.98
CA LEU A 342 -21.70 18.98 -16.68
C LEU A 342 -22.57 18.21 -17.66
N ASP A 343 -23.62 17.58 -17.15
CA ASP A 343 -24.58 16.93 -18.04
C ASP A 343 -25.48 17.98 -18.71
N ASP A 344 -25.59 17.87 -20.03
CA ASP A 344 -26.43 18.69 -20.90
C ASP A 344 -27.85 18.14 -20.98
N TYR A 345 -28.81 19.02 -21.30
CA TYR A 345 -30.15 18.58 -21.62
C TYR A 345 -30.19 18.01 -23.04
N VAL A 346 -30.58 16.74 -23.15
CA VAL A 346 -30.77 16.06 -24.43
C VAL A 346 -32.21 15.57 -24.56
N TYR A 347 -32.82 15.82 -25.72
CA TYR A 347 -34.14 15.30 -26.06
C TYR A 347 -34.07 14.40 -27.29
N VAL A 348 -34.47 13.14 -27.13
CA VAL A 348 -34.57 12.17 -28.22
C VAL A 348 -36.01 12.10 -28.72
N SER A 349 -36.19 12.14 -30.05
CA SER A 349 -37.51 11.92 -30.68
C SER A 349 -38.02 10.49 -30.41
N THR A 350 -39.14 10.06 -30.97
CA THR A 350 -39.64 8.68 -30.75
C THR A 350 -38.64 7.60 -31.17
N ASP A 351 -37.73 7.95 -32.09
CA ASP A 351 -36.61 7.16 -32.58
C ASP A 351 -35.46 8.12 -32.95
N LEU A 352 -34.20 7.66 -32.87
CA LEU A 352 -33.02 8.46 -33.25
C LEU A 352 -33.09 8.97 -34.70
N SER A 353 -33.71 8.24 -35.62
CA SER A 353 -33.93 8.69 -37.00
C SER A 353 -34.80 9.94 -37.10
N GLY A 354 -35.64 10.20 -36.09
CA GLY A 354 -36.41 11.44 -35.96
C GLY A 354 -35.57 12.63 -35.46
N GLY A 355 -34.33 12.39 -35.06
CA GLY A 355 -33.38 13.38 -34.57
C GLY A 355 -33.35 13.52 -33.05
N LEU A 356 -32.28 14.16 -32.57
CA LEU A 356 -32.05 14.53 -31.18
C LEU A 356 -31.97 16.06 -31.06
N GLY A 357 -32.17 16.62 -29.89
CA GLY A 357 -31.85 18.02 -29.65
C GLY A 357 -31.12 18.24 -28.34
N VAL A 358 -30.25 19.24 -28.32
CA VAL A 358 -29.29 19.49 -27.25
C VAL A 358 -29.40 20.96 -26.81
N ALA A 359 -29.44 21.18 -25.50
CA ALA A 359 -29.20 22.48 -24.90
C ALA A 359 -28.06 22.33 -23.88
N LEU A 360 -26.94 23.01 -24.14
CA LEU A 360 -25.75 22.89 -23.30
C LEU A 360 -26.00 23.47 -21.91
N ASN A 361 -25.53 22.80 -20.89
CA ASN A 361 -25.56 23.28 -19.53
C ASN A 361 -24.41 24.27 -19.30
N THR A 362 -24.76 25.52 -19.01
CA THR A 362 -23.78 26.59 -18.75
C THR A 362 -23.38 26.71 -17.28
N GLY A 363 -23.87 25.79 -16.45
CA GLY A 363 -23.60 25.72 -15.02
C GLY A 363 -24.83 26.01 -14.16
N ASN A 364 -24.87 25.37 -12.99
CA ASN A 364 -25.95 25.51 -12.00
C ASN A 364 -27.36 25.31 -12.58
N GLY A 365 -27.53 24.34 -13.50
CA GLY A 365 -28.82 24.01 -14.11
C GLY A 365 -29.33 25.02 -15.14
N VAL A 366 -28.50 25.97 -15.59
CA VAL A 366 -28.87 26.95 -16.62
C VAL A 366 -28.55 26.38 -18.00
N MET A 367 -29.61 26.04 -18.74
CA MET A 367 -29.48 25.52 -20.11
C MET A 367 -29.42 26.66 -21.13
N GLY A 368 -28.47 26.56 -22.05
CA GLY A 368 -28.31 27.46 -23.18
C GLY A 368 -29.35 27.25 -24.29
N PRO A 369 -29.16 27.88 -25.46
CA PRO A 369 -30.11 27.77 -26.57
C PRO A 369 -30.21 26.32 -27.10
N TYR A 370 -31.45 25.84 -27.23
CA TYR A 370 -31.76 24.51 -27.75
C TYR A 370 -31.51 24.42 -29.26
N LEU A 371 -30.83 23.36 -29.68
CA LEU A 371 -30.63 23.02 -31.10
C LEU A 371 -31.24 21.65 -31.38
N ARG A 372 -32.06 21.54 -32.42
CA ARG A 372 -32.58 20.26 -32.91
C ARG A 372 -31.76 19.77 -34.10
N VAL A 373 -31.13 18.61 -33.95
CA VAL A 373 -30.42 17.85 -34.99
C VAL A 373 -31.39 16.83 -35.59
N THR A 374 -31.79 17.03 -36.84
CA THR A 374 -32.89 16.27 -37.46
C THR A 374 -32.48 14.97 -38.14
N THR A 375 -31.17 14.67 -38.19
CA THR A 375 -30.63 13.49 -38.86
C THR A 375 -29.65 12.77 -37.95
N PHE A 376 -29.88 11.49 -37.68
CA PHE A 376 -28.95 10.59 -36.99
C PHE A 376 -28.60 9.43 -37.94
N PRO A 377 -27.34 8.92 -37.94
CA PRO A 377 -26.90 7.89 -38.89
C PRO A 377 -27.52 6.50 -38.69
N ALA A 378 -28.46 6.33 -37.75
CA ALA A 378 -29.10 5.06 -37.43
C ALA A 378 -30.52 5.25 -36.89
N SER A 379 -31.31 4.17 -36.92
CA SER A 379 -32.57 4.05 -36.19
C SER A 379 -32.31 3.39 -34.85
N CYS A 380 -32.94 3.91 -33.80
CA CYS A 380 -33.00 3.30 -32.49
C CYS A 380 -34.25 3.81 -31.78
N PRO A 381 -35.17 2.93 -31.38
CA PRO A 381 -36.32 3.33 -30.59
C PRO A 381 -35.85 4.01 -29.32
N ARG A 382 -36.53 5.08 -28.90
CA ARG A 382 -36.19 5.85 -27.70
C ARG A 382 -35.96 4.99 -26.45
N SER A 383 -36.71 3.88 -26.29
CA SER A 383 -36.54 2.97 -25.16
C SER A 383 -35.15 2.32 -25.06
N GLY A 384 -34.45 2.20 -26.19
CA GLY A 384 -33.10 1.63 -26.29
C GLY A 384 -31.96 2.64 -26.30
N VAL A 385 -32.26 3.93 -26.39
CA VAL A 385 -31.21 4.96 -26.41
C VAL A 385 -30.57 5.09 -25.04
N ARG A 386 -29.24 5.06 -24.99
CA ARG A 386 -28.41 5.30 -23.81
C ARG A 386 -27.34 6.32 -24.17
N PHE A 387 -27.01 7.19 -23.22
CA PHE A 387 -25.85 8.06 -23.28
C PHE A 387 -24.87 7.62 -22.21
N ALA A 388 -23.62 7.39 -22.60
CA ALA A 388 -22.57 6.92 -21.70
C ALA A 388 -21.22 7.15 -22.35
N ASP A 389 -20.18 7.48 -21.58
CA ASP A 389 -18.82 7.52 -22.12
C ASP A 389 -18.30 6.08 -22.28
N MET A 390 -18.24 5.57 -23.51
CA MET A 390 -17.72 4.23 -23.80
C MET A 390 -16.22 4.25 -24.10
N THR A 391 -15.66 5.45 -24.36
CA THR A 391 -14.27 5.63 -24.81
C THR A 391 -13.38 6.30 -23.78
N GLY A 392 -13.91 6.70 -22.62
CA GLY A 392 -13.17 7.36 -21.55
C GLY A 392 -12.56 8.70 -21.95
N ASP A 393 -13.11 9.37 -22.97
CA ASP A 393 -12.60 10.67 -23.44
C ASP A 393 -13.32 11.87 -22.82
N GLY A 394 -14.19 11.62 -21.84
CA GLY A 394 -14.94 12.60 -21.07
C GLY A 394 -16.24 13.03 -21.73
N LYS A 395 -16.58 12.50 -22.91
CA LYS A 395 -17.83 12.84 -23.62
C LYS A 395 -18.75 11.64 -23.64
N ALA A 396 -20.04 11.91 -23.47
CA ALA A 396 -21.05 10.90 -23.64
C ALA A 396 -21.18 10.49 -25.12
N ASP A 397 -21.04 9.19 -25.36
CA ASP A 397 -21.37 8.53 -26.62
C ASP A 397 -22.87 8.20 -26.66
N VAL A 398 -23.39 8.00 -27.87
CA VAL A 398 -24.76 7.52 -28.06
C VAL A 398 -24.73 6.02 -28.33
N CYS A 399 -25.52 5.26 -27.58
CA CYS A 399 -25.67 3.83 -27.78
C CYS A 399 -27.14 3.46 -28.00
N CYS A 400 -27.36 2.54 -28.93
CA CYS A 400 -28.59 1.80 -29.09
C CYS A 400 -28.43 0.42 -28.44
N LEU A 401 -29.18 0.19 -27.39
CA LEU A 401 -29.38 -1.12 -26.81
C LEU A 401 -30.55 -1.77 -27.54
N ASP A 402 -30.33 -2.83 -28.30
CA ASP A 402 -31.40 -3.52 -29.04
C ASP A 402 -32.34 -4.26 -28.07
N ALA A 403 -33.54 -4.63 -28.54
CA ALA A 403 -34.53 -5.34 -27.71
C ALA A 403 -33.97 -6.65 -27.09
N ASN A 404 -33.06 -7.33 -27.80
CA ASN A 404 -32.41 -8.54 -27.34
C ASN A 404 -31.24 -8.29 -26.36
N GLY A 405 -30.86 -7.04 -26.10
CA GLY A 405 -29.76 -6.65 -25.21
C GLY A 405 -28.41 -6.46 -25.89
N ASP A 406 -28.32 -6.49 -27.22
CA ASP A 406 -27.09 -6.15 -27.95
C ASP A 406 -26.83 -4.64 -27.89
N LEU A 407 -25.59 -4.22 -27.67
CA LEU A 407 -25.23 -2.81 -27.56
C LEU A 407 -24.44 -2.35 -28.80
N ASN A 408 -25.01 -1.41 -29.55
CA ASN A 408 -24.38 -0.77 -30.71
C ASN A 408 -24.18 0.72 -30.40
N CYS A 409 -23.01 1.29 -30.69
CA CYS A 409 -22.70 2.66 -30.27
C CYS A 409 -22.13 3.54 -31.39
N TRP A 410 -22.15 4.85 -31.14
CA TRP A 410 -21.55 5.89 -31.96
C TRP A 410 -20.75 6.84 -31.07
N LYS A 411 -19.45 6.92 -31.36
CA LYS A 411 -18.52 7.81 -30.68
C LYS A 411 -18.88 9.26 -30.94
N ASN A 412 -18.89 10.07 -29.88
CA ASN A 412 -19.02 11.52 -29.94
C ASN A 412 -17.70 12.16 -30.38
N THR A 413 -17.66 12.73 -31.60
CA THR A 413 -16.49 13.47 -32.10
C THR A 413 -16.87 14.91 -32.45
N PRO A 414 -15.92 15.86 -32.43
CA PRO A 414 -16.21 17.26 -32.75
C PRO A 414 -16.98 17.41 -34.08
N GLY A 415 -18.12 18.10 -34.01
CA GLY A 415 -18.95 18.43 -35.18
C GLY A 415 -18.81 19.88 -35.60
N SER A 416 -19.83 20.40 -36.30
CA SER A 416 -19.87 21.81 -36.72
C SER A 416 -19.99 22.79 -35.55
N GLU A 417 -20.57 22.33 -34.44
CA GLU A 417 -20.62 23.04 -33.15
C GLU A 417 -20.83 22.05 -32.01
N SER A 418 -20.62 22.48 -30.76
CA SER A 418 -20.67 21.61 -29.57
C SER A 418 -22.03 20.95 -29.31
N ARG A 419 -23.14 21.52 -29.80
CA ARG A 419 -24.49 20.92 -29.69
C ARG A 419 -24.81 19.87 -30.77
N SER A 420 -24.00 19.81 -31.82
CA SER A 420 -24.21 18.93 -32.97
C SER A 420 -22.91 18.18 -33.30
N PRO A 421 -22.50 17.25 -32.43
CA PRO A 421 -21.31 16.44 -32.67
C PRO A 421 -21.47 15.53 -33.89
N THR A 422 -20.35 15.04 -34.38
CA THR A 422 -20.29 14.00 -35.41
C THR A 422 -20.30 12.63 -34.73
N TRP A 423 -21.33 11.83 -35.03
CA TRP A 423 -21.51 10.48 -34.47
C TRP A 423 -20.81 9.43 -35.33
N VAL A 424 -19.68 8.89 -34.87
CA VAL A 424 -18.88 7.90 -35.60
C VAL A 424 -19.23 6.49 -35.12
N SER A 425 -19.76 5.63 -35.99
CA SER A 425 -20.17 4.29 -35.60
C SER A 425 -18.99 3.46 -35.09
N THR A 426 -19.16 2.85 -33.91
CA THR A 426 -18.23 1.85 -33.35
C THR A 426 -18.74 0.42 -33.53
N GLY A 427 -19.94 0.27 -34.10
CA GLY A 427 -20.60 -1.01 -34.28
C GLY A 427 -21.06 -1.62 -32.95
N TYR A 428 -21.32 -2.93 -32.98
CA TYR A 428 -21.72 -3.68 -31.79
C TYR A 428 -20.52 -3.85 -30.85
N LEU A 429 -20.54 -3.14 -29.72
CA LEU A 429 -19.49 -3.25 -28.70
C LEU A 429 -19.61 -4.53 -27.88
N ILE A 430 -20.84 -4.95 -27.58
CA ILE A 430 -21.12 -6.19 -26.83
C ILE A 430 -22.42 -6.83 -27.31
N LYS A 431 -22.39 -8.16 -27.43
CA LYS A 431 -23.58 -8.98 -27.68
C LYS A 431 -24.26 -9.37 -26.38
N SER A 432 -25.58 -9.52 -26.44
CA SER A 432 -26.43 -9.90 -25.32
C SER A 432 -25.88 -11.09 -24.57
N LYS A 433 -25.98 -11.01 -23.24
CA LYS A 433 -25.60 -12.10 -22.32
C LYS A 433 -26.80 -12.99 -21.97
N GLY A 434 -27.82 -13.02 -22.84
CA GLY A 434 -29.05 -13.79 -22.65
C GLY A 434 -30.19 -12.99 -21.99
N TYR A 435 -30.06 -11.68 -21.90
CA TYR A 435 -31.02 -10.79 -21.24
C TYR A 435 -31.51 -9.72 -22.22
N SER A 436 -32.81 -9.44 -22.20
CA SER A 436 -33.41 -8.37 -23.02
C SER A 436 -33.04 -6.98 -22.48
N GLN A 437 -33.31 -5.96 -23.30
CA GLN A 437 -33.08 -4.54 -23.00
C GLN A 437 -33.52 -4.10 -21.59
N ASP A 438 -34.64 -4.61 -21.07
CA ASP A 438 -35.22 -4.19 -19.80
C ASP A 438 -34.33 -4.45 -18.59
N PHE A 439 -33.47 -5.47 -18.69
CA PHE A 439 -32.57 -5.93 -17.63
C PHE A 439 -31.19 -5.29 -17.69
N VAL A 440 -30.88 -4.51 -18.72
CA VAL A 440 -29.53 -4.01 -18.98
C VAL A 440 -29.41 -2.51 -18.65
N ARG A 441 -28.35 -2.14 -17.94
CA ARG A 441 -27.94 -0.76 -17.65
C ARG A 441 -26.50 -0.56 -18.11
N LEU A 442 -26.16 0.69 -18.41
CA LEU A 442 -24.78 1.13 -18.59
C LEU A 442 -24.40 1.93 -17.36
N ALA A 443 -23.25 1.63 -16.77
CA ALA A 443 -22.79 2.28 -15.56
C ALA A 443 -21.27 2.12 -15.36
N ASP A 444 -20.55 3.17 -14.97
CA ASP A 444 -19.15 3.07 -14.52
C ASP A 444 -19.09 2.50 -13.09
N ILE A 445 -18.84 1.19 -12.97
CA ILE A 445 -18.90 0.48 -11.69
C ILE A 445 -17.54 0.48 -10.99
N ASP A 446 -16.43 0.40 -11.72
CA ASP A 446 -15.09 0.39 -11.13
C ASP A 446 -14.47 1.81 -10.98
N GLY A 447 -15.10 2.83 -11.57
CA GLY A 447 -14.72 4.22 -11.48
C GLY A 447 -13.55 4.56 -12.39
N ASP A 448 -13.51 4.02 -13.60
CA ASP A 448 -12.43 4.22 -14.55
C ASP A 448 -12.73 5.22 -15.66
N GLY A 449 -13.89 5.86 -15.58
CA GLY A 449 -14.40 6.84 -16.52
C GLY A 449 -15.15 6.22 -17.71
N ARG A 450 -15.29 4.89 -17.78
CA ARG A 450 -15.99 4.20 -18.85
C ARG A 450 -17.21 3.48 -18.33
N ALA A 451 -18.29 3.52 -19.09
CA ALA A 451 -19.46 2.76 -18.74
C ALA A 451 -19.29 1.26 -19.01
N ASP A 452 -19.73 0.46 -18.04
CA ASP A 452 -19.78 -0.99 -18.08
C ASP A 452 -21.15 -1.51 -18.48
N TYR A 453 -21.22 -2.78 -18.87
CA TYR A 453 -22.48 -3.45 -19.20
C TYR A 453 -22.98 -4.22 -17.97
N VAL A 454 -24.10 -3.81 -17.40
CA VAL A 454 -24.66 -4.38 -16.17
C VAL A 454 -26.03 -4.99 -16.43
N VAL A 455 -26.22 -6.23 -15.99
CA VAL A 455 -27.49 -6.96 -16.01
C VAL A 455 -28.03 -7.05 -14.59
N ILE A 456 -29.32 -6.73 -14.44
CA ILE A 456 -30.06 -6.83 -13.19
C ILE A 456 -31.19 -7.86 -13.38
N GLY A 457 -31.10 -9.00 -12.71
CA GLY A 457 -32.10 -10.07 -12.75
C GLY A 457 -33.40 -9.73 -12.03
N THR A 458 -34.46 -10.49 -12.31
CA THR A 458 -35.77 -10.37 -11.65
C THR A 458 -35.73 -10.66 -10.16
N ASP A 459 -34.73 -11.41 -9.72
CA ASP A 459 -34.47 -11.75 -8.32
C ASP A 459 -33.59 -10.72 -7.61
N GLY A 460 -33.22 -9.62 -8.28
CA GLY A 460 -32.30 -8.61 -7.76
C GLY A 460 -30.82 -9.00 -7.86
N SER A 461 -30.48 -10.15 -8.46
CA SER A 461 -29.09 -10.49 -8.76
C SER A 461 -28.50 -9.52 -9.79
N MET A 462 -27.22 -9.21 -9.67
CA MET A 462 -26.51 -8.35 -10.61
C MET A 462 -25.24 -9.01 -11.12
N SER A 463 -25.08 -8.98 -12.43
CA SER A 463 -23.88 -9.40 -13.14
C SER A 463 -23.44 -8.25 -14.03
N GLY A 464 -22.14 -8.10 -14.24
CA GLY A 464 -21.67 -7.10 -15.18
C GLY A 464 -20.39 -7.53 -15.87
N TRP A 465 -20.06 -6.77 -16.89
CA TRP A 465 -18.84 -6.91 -17.68
C TRP A 465 -18.22 -5.54 -17.81
N ARG A 466 -16.97 -5.45 -17.35
CA ARG A 466 -16.16 -4.27 -17.40
C ARG A 466 -15.73 -3.95 -18.82
N ASN A 467 -15.81 -2.68 -19.21
CA ASN A 467 -15.20 -2.15 -20.42
C ASN A 467 -13.67 -2.02 -20.23
N ALA A 468 -12.92 -3.03 -20.68
CA ALA A 468 -11.46 -3.11 -20.45
C ALA A 468 -10.65 -2.54 -21.62
N ALA A 469 -11.00 -1.33 -22.09
CA ALA A 469 -10.16 -0.56 -23.00
C ALA A 469 -8.91 -0.05 -22.27
N VAL A 470 -7.77 -0.02 -22.97
CA VAL A 470 -6.49 0.42 -22.40
C VAL A 470 -6.14 1.87 -22.71
N ASP A 471 -6.93 2.52 -23.55
CA ASP A 471 -6.79 3.91 -23.98
C ASP A 471 -8.14 4.46 -24.46
N ASN A 472 -8.17 5.67 -25.02
CA ASN A 472 -9.41 6.33 -25.46
C ASN A 472 -10.05 5.75 -26.74
N SER A 473 -9.81 4.47 -26.99
CA SER A 473 -10.41 3.66 -28.04
C SER A 473 -11.63 2.87 -27.53
N GLN A 474 -12.19 2.08 -28.43
CA GLN A 474 -13.29 1.16 -28.15
C GLN A 474 -12.85 0.00 -27.24
N PRO A 475 -13.77 -0.67 -26.51
CA PRO A 475 -13.46 -1.80 -25.64
C PRO A 475 -12.62 -2.88 -26.35
N SER A 476 -11.42 -3.16 -25.84
CA SER A 476 -10.60 -4.30 -26.30
C SER A 476 -11.11 -5.64 -25.77
N ALA A 477 -11.77 -5.62 -24.61
CA ALA A 477 -12.36 -6.80 -23.99
C ALA A 477 -13.50 -6.40 -23.03
N TRP A 478 -14.34 -7.39 -22.72
CA TRP A 478 -15.40 -7.28 -21.73
C TRP A 478 -15.15 -8.28 -20.60
N ILE A 479 -14.60 -7.79 -19.48
CA ILE A 479 -14.12 -8.65 -18.38
C ILE A 479 -15.25 -8.83 -17.35
N PRO A 480 -15.68 -10.06 -17.04
CA PRO A 480 -16.71 -10.27 -16.02
C PRO A 480 -16.28 -9.72 -14.65
N PHE A 481 -17.18 -9.01 -13.95
CA PHE A 481 -16.90 -8.45 -12.62
C PHE A 481 -16.68 -9.52 -11.53
N GLY A 482 -17.04 -10.78 -11.77
CA GLY A 482 -16.92 -11.87 -10.79
C GLY A 482 -18.07 -11.96 -9.77
N GLY A 483 -19.25 -11.42 -10.10
CA GLY A 483 -20.45 -11.39 -9.25
C GLY A 483 -20.60 -10.06 -8.52
N ILE A 484 -21.61 -9.25 -8.91
CA ILE A 484 -21.80 -7.87 -8.40
C ILE A 484 -22.67 -7.86 -7.15
N ILE A 485 -23.82 -8.57 -7.12
CA ILE A 485 -24.67 -8.81 -5.93
C ILE A 485 -25.59 -10.03 -6.16
N ASN A 486 -25.88 -10.82 -5.12
CA ASN A 486 -26.93 -11.87 -5.13
C ASN A 486 -28.05 -11.68 -4.07
N ASN A 487 -28.06 -10.60 -3.28
CA ASN A 487 -28.91 -10.46 -2.08
C ASN A 487 -29.71 -9.14 -2.00
N LEU A 488 -30.09 -8.52 -3.12
CA LEU A 488 -31.12 -7.47 -3.09
C LEU A 488 -32.51 -8.11 -3.01
N SER A 489 -33.48 -7.44 -2.37
CA SER A 489 -34.82 -8.01 -2.19
C SER A 489 -35.45 -8.38 -3.54
N SER A 490 -35.91 -9.63 -3.67
CA SER A 490 -36.57 -10.18 -4.86
C SER A 490 -37.94 -9.55 -5.16
N THR A 491 -38.41 -8.62 -4.32
CA THR A 491 -39.65 -7.86 -4.51
C THR A 491 -39.48 -6.65 -5.44
N TYR A 492 -38.26 -6.36 -5.90
CA TYR A 492 -37.93 -5.17 -6.67
C TYR A 492 -37.91 -5.43 -8.18
N SER A 493 -38.79 -4.73 -8.93
CA SER A 493 -38.80 -4.78 -10.40
C SER A 493 -37.47 -4.29 -10.99
N PRO A 494 -36.84 -5.03 -11.93
CA PRO A 494 -35.60 -4.61 -12.61
C PRO A 494 -35.67 -3.21 -13.25
N SER A 495 -36.85 -2.83 -13.74
CA SER A 495 -37.13 -1.52 -14.33
C SER A 495 -37.03 -0.34 -13.36
N ARG A 496 -36.88 -0.57 -12.06
CA ARG A 496 -36.79 0.45 -11.01
C ARG A 496 -35.38 0.77 -10.55
N TRP A 497 -34.41 -0.05 -10.94
CA TRP A 497 -33.00 0.18 -10.64
C TRP A 497 -32.37 1.17 -11.61
N ARG A 498 -31.59 2.09 -11.06
CA ARG A 498 -30.80 3.11 -11.77
C ARG A 498 -29.39 3.13 -11.18
N PHE A 499 -28.48 3.70 -11.94
CA PHE A 499 -27.14 4.03 -11.49
C PHE A 499 -26.91 5.54 -11.66
N ALA A 500 -26.26 6.16 -10.69
CA ALA A 500 -25.79 7.54 -10.75
C ALA A 500 -24.77 7.80 -9.63
N ASP A 501 -23.72 8.58 -9.89
CA ASP A 501 -22.74 9.00 -8.89
C ASP A 501 -23.32 10.06 -7.93
N LEU A 502 -23.84 9.67 -6.76
CA LEU A 502 -24.47 10.59 -5.81
C LEU A 502 -23.49 11.24 -4.83
N ASN A 503 -22.35 10.61 -4.56
CA ASN A 503 -21.35 11.10 -3.61
C ASN A 503 -20.26 11.96 -4.29
N GLY A 504 -20.10 11.86 -5.61
CA GLY A 504 -19.16 12.60 -6.45
C GLY A 504 -17.78 11.94 -6.52
N ASP A 505 -17.70 10.63 -6.36
CA ASP A 505 -16.43 9.87 -6.40
C ASP A 505 -16.14 9.22 -7.76
N TYR A 506 -16.99 9.49 -8.76
CA TYR A 506 -16.95 8.96 -10.13
C TYR A 506 -17.21 7.47 -10.24
N LYS A 507 -17.69 6.82 -9.19
CA LYS A 507 -18.28 5.48 -9.26
C LYS A 507 -19.78 5.64 -9.19
N GLU A 508 -20.48 4.89 -10.03
CA GLU A 508 -21.93 5.00 -10.02
C GLU A 508 -22.53 4.23 -8.83
N ASP A 509 -23.39 4.93 -8.08
CA ASP A 509 -24.13 4.39 -6.96
C ASP A 509 -25.41 3.71 -7.43
N LEU A 510 -25.85 2.69 -6.70
CA LEU A 510 -27.06 1.94 -7.03
C LEU A 510 -28.28 2.60 -6.39
N LEU A 511 -29.30 2.86 -7.20
CA LEU A 511 -30.53 3.53 -6.79
C LEU A 511 -31.75 2.66 -7.09
N TYR A 512 -32.63 2.49 -6.10
CA TYR A 512 -33.95 1.91 -6.29
C TYR A 512 -35.03 2.99 -6.23
N VAL A 513 -35.74 3.20 -7.34
CA VAL A 513 -36.82 4.18 -7.45
C VAL A 513 -38.18 3.48 -7.37
N ASN A 514 -38.93 3.73 -6.29
CA ASN A 514 -40.23 3.08 -6.10
C ASN A 514 -41.36 3.76 -6.91
N GLU A 515 -42.59 3.24 -6.80
CA GLU A 515 -43.77 3.69 -7.55
C GLU A 515 -44.14 5.17 -7.36
N ASN A 516 -43.70 5.77 -6.25
CA ASN A 516 -43.95 7.18 -5.95
C ASN A 516 -42.70 8.04 -6.19
N GLY A 517 -41.66 7.50 -6.83
CA GLY A 517 -40.41 8.21 -7.11
C GLY A 517 -39.49 8.36 -5.89
N ARG A 518 -39.80 7.71 -4.76
CA ARG A 518 -38.91 7.68 -3.58
C ARG A 518 -37.70 6.80 -3.89
N VAL A 519 -36.52 7.26 -3.47
CA VAL A 519 -35.23 6.66 -3.84
C VAL A 519 -34.56 6.06 -2.61
N GLU A 520 -34.23 4.78 -2.68
CA GLU A 520 -33.28 4.13 -1.78
C GLU A 520 -31.91 4.05 -2.44
N THR A 521 -30.86 4.41 -1.71
CA THR A 521 -29.50 4.55 -2.25
C THR A 521 -28.55 3.56 -1.60
N PHE A 522 -27.65 3.00 -2.42
CA PHE A 522 -26.54 2.18 -1.99
C PHE A 522 -25.25 2.72 -2.59
N ILE A 523 -24.32 3.16 -1.74
CA ILE A 523 -23.04 3.73 -2.18
C ILE A 523 -22.09 2.63 -2.65
N ASN A 524 -21.41 2.87 -3.77
CA ASN A 524 -20.40 1.99 -4.34
C ASN A 524 -19.07 2.13 -3.58
N LYS A 525 -18.67 1.10 -2.81
CA LYS A 525 -17.36 1.08 -2.12
C LYS A 525 -16.41 0.03 -2.68
N ARG A 526 -15.12 0.34 -2.64
CA ARG A 526 -14.04 -0.59 -2.98
C ARG A 526 -14.02 -1.77 -2.00
N GLY A 527 -14.01 -3.00 -2.53
CA GLY A 527 -13.98 -4.23 -1.74
C GLY A 527 -12.59 -4.88 -1.65
N LEU A 528 -12.47 -5.92 -0.81
CA LEU A 528 -11.24 -6.72 -0.66
C LEU A 528 -11.20 -7.92 -1.62
N ASN A 529 -12.33 -8.60 -1.77
CA ASN A 529 -12.42 -9.89 -2.46
C ASN A 529 -12.14 -9.75 -3.96
N ALA A 530 -11.59 -10.83 -4.53
CA ALA A 530 -11.42 -10.98 -5.96
C ALA A 530 -12.72 -10.70 -6.73
N GLY A 531 -12.58 -10.23 -7.96
CA GLY A 531 -13.65 -9.55 -8.67
C GLY A 531 -13.54 -8.04 -8.53
N LEU A 532 -14.25 -7.35 -9.41
CA LEU A 532 -14.36 -5.89 -9.41
C LEU A 532 -15.70 -5.42 -8.83
N GLY A 533 -16.61 -6.35 -8.50
CA GLY A 533 -17.91 -6.02 -7.92
C GLY A 533 -17.77 -5.17 -6.66
N PRO A 534 -18.60 -4.13 -6.47
CA PRO A 534 -18.44 -3.21 -5.36
C PRO A 534 -19.09 -3.72 -4.07
N VAL A 535 -18.71 -3.12 -2.96
CA VAL A 535 -19.36 -3.30 -1.66
C VAL A 535 -20.44 -2.23 -1.53
N TRP A 536 -21.69 -2.63 -1.69
CA TRP A 536 -22.83 -1.71 -1.61
C TRP A 536 -23.15 -1.36 -0.16
N LYS A 537 -23.12 -0.06 0.17
CA LYS A 537 -23.49 0.45 1.50
C LYS A 537 -24.83 1.15 1.45
N SER A 538 -25.86 0.56 2.06
CA SER A 538 -27.19 1.18 2.14
C SER A 538 -27.15 2.49 2.92
N MET A 539 -27.73 3.53 2.32
CA MET A 539 -27.94 4.83 2.95
C MET A 539 -29.41 5.09 3.30
N GLY A 540 -30.27 4.08 3.10
CA GLY A 540 -31.70 4.24 3.24
C GLY A 540 -32.26 5.23 2.22
N VAL A 541 -33.20 6.07 2.66
CA VAL A 541 -33.94 6.98 1.79
C VAL A 541 -33.19 8.28 1.61
N THR A 542 -32.82 8.58 0.37
CA THR A 542 -32.18 9.86 0.03
C THR A 542 -33.20 10.85 -0.53
N HIS A 543 -34.20 10.37 -1.29
CA HIS A 543 -35.21 11.24 -1.89
C HIS A 543 -36.62 10.78 -1.53
N GLY A 544 -37.46 11.69 -1.03
CA GLY A 544 -38.81 11.39 -0.54
C GLY A 544 -39.85 11.06 -1.61
N GLY A 545 -39.55 11.29 -2.90
CA GLY A 545 -40.45 11.04 -4.02
C GLY A 545 -41.45 12.18 -4.30
N GLY A 546 -42.56 11.85 -4.95
CA GLY A 546 -43.60 12.78 -5.42
C GLY A 546 -43.82 12.79 -6.94
N SER A 547 -43.34 11.78 -7.68
CA SER A 547 -43.47 11.66 -9.13
C SER A 547 -43.50 10.19 -9.55
N SER A 548 -43.91 9.88 -10.78
CA SER A 548 -43.79 8.51 -11.31
C SER A 548 -42.31 8.10 -11.42
N PRO A 549 -41.92 6.84 -11.19
CA PRO A 549 -40.55 6.36 -11.38
C PRO A 549 -40.03 6.52 -12.82
N THR A 550 -40.91 6.60 -13.81
CA THR A 550 -40.54 6.87 -15.21
C THR A 550 -40.15 8.31 -15.48
N ASP A 551 -40.50 9.20 -14.55
CA ASP A 551 -40.37 10.65 -14.69
C ASP A 551 -39.21 11.19 -13.84
N VAL A 552 -38.42 10.29 -13.23
CA VAL A 552 -37.26 10.61 -12.40
C VAL A 552 -35.99 10.28 -13.17
N THR A 553 -35.10 11.26 -13.22
CA THR A 553 -33.78 11.15 -13.85
C THR A 553 -32.71 11.71 -12.92
N PHE A 554 -31.46 11.32 -13.17
CA PHE A 554 -30.29 11.78 -12.45
C PHE A 554 -29.24 12.26 -13.45
N GLY A 555 -28.48 13.28 -13.08
CA GLY A 555 -27.37 13.80 -13.88
C GLY A 555 -26.59 14.87 -13.12
N ARG A 556 -25.33 15.13 -13.49
CA ARG A 556 -24.47 16.17 -12.91
C ARG A 556 -24.86 17.54 -13.48
N ILE A 557 -25.99 18.08 -13.04
CA ILE A 557 -26.64 19.25 -13.66
C ILE A 557 -26.22 20.56 -12.96
N MET A 558 -26.05 20.53 -11.65
CA MET A 558 -25.94 21.70 -10.78
C MET A 558 -24.50 22.08 -10.41
N GLY A 559 -23.51 21.41 -11.01
CA GLY A 559 -22.09 21.72 -10.88
C GLY A 559 -21.47 21.40 -9.51
N THR A 560 -22.08 20.49 -8.73
CA THR A 560 -21.50 20.02 -7.46
C THR A 560 -20.54 18.85 -7.64
N GLY A 561 -20.42 18.33 -8.86
CA GLY A 561 -19.72 17.07 -9.17
C GLY A 561 -20.54 15.82 -8.82
N ARG A 562 -21.77 15.97 -8.29
CA ARG A 562 -22.66 14.89 -7.88
C ARG A 562 -23.88 14.85 -8.77
N ALA A 563 -24.49 13.68 -8.91
CA ALA A 563 -25.76 13.54 -9.58
C ALA A 563 -26.87 14.24 -8.79
N ASP A 564 -27.64 15.06 -9.49
CA ASP A 564 -28.80 15.79 -9.01
C ASP A 564 -30.07 15.04 -9.38
N TYR A 565 -31.11 15.18 -8.56
CA TYR A 565 -32.42 14.59 -8.82
C TYR A 565 -33.24 15.52 -9.71
N ALA A 566 -33.75 15.02 -10.83
CA ALA A 566 -34.65 15.76 -11.71
C ALA A 566 -35.98 15.02 -11.90
N SER A 567 -37.10 15.69 -11.62
CA SER A 567 -38.44 15.20 -11.95
C SER A 567 -38.99 15.90 -13.19
N ILE A 568 -39.61 15.13 -14.07
CA ILE A 568 -40.08 15.59 -15.37
C ILE A 568 -41.61 15.51 -15.40
N THR A 569 -42.28 16.57 -15.80
CA THR A 569 -43.73 16.58 -15.96
C THR A 569 -44.12 17.04 -17.35
N GLU A 570 -45.12 16.41 -17.95
CA GLU A 570 -45.69 16.87 -19.21
C GLU A 570 -46.76 17.92 -18.93
N ARG A 571 -46.66 19.08 -19.59
CA ARG A 571 -47.65 20.17 -19.47
C ARG A 571 -47.99 20.70 -20.85
N PRO A 572 -49.23 21.16 -21.12
CA PRO A 572 -49.52 21.93 -22.32
C PRO A 572 -48.61 23.17 -22.37
N ALA A 573 -48.02 23.45 -23.53
CA ALA A 573 -47.28 24.69 -23.72
C ALA A 573 -48.26 25.86 -23.67
N THR A 574 -47.87 26.95 -23.01
CA THR A 574 -48.72 28.10 -22.73
C THR A 574 -49.41 28.61 -24.00
N GLY A 575 -50.75 28.49 -24.07
CA GLY A 575 -51.54 28.94 -25.23
C GLY A 575 -51.64 27.96 -26.41
N THR A 576 -51.24 26.70 -26.25
CA THR A 576 -51.37 25.65 -27.29
C THR A 576 -51.77 24.30 -26.70
N ASP A 577 -52.30 23.39 -27.53
CA ASP A 577 -52.53 21.98 -27.17
C ASP A 577 -51.26 21.12 -27.26
N ALA A 578 -50.15 21.69 -27.74
CA ALA A 578 -48.88 20.97 -27.86
C ALA A 578 -48.26 20.77 -26.48
N LYS A 579 -47.95 19.52 -26.11
CA LYS A 579 -47.26 19.20 -24.86
C LYS A 579 -45.80 19.66 -24.88
N SER A 580 -45.30 20.09 -23.72
CA SER A 580 -43.88 20.34 -23.44
C SER A 580 -43.49 19.65 -22.14
N VAL A 581 -42.23 19.27 -22.02
CA VAL A 581 -41.67 18.75 -20.77
C VAL A 581 -41.21 19.89 -19.89
N TYR A 582 -41.55 19.79 -18.61
CA TYR A 582 -41.13 20.68 -17.56
C TYR A 582 -40.29 19.90 -16.54
N VAL A 583 -39.03 20.28 -16.42
CA VAL A 583 -38.05 19.65 -15.53
C VAL A 583 -37.93 20.47 -14.26
N THR A 584 -38.07 19.82 -13.10
CA THR A 584 -37.77 20.39 -11.79
C THR A 584 -36.51 19.71 -11.25
N ILE A 585 -35.50 20.49 -10.86
CA ILE A 585 -34.20 19.97 -10.42
C ILE A 585 -34.03 20.21 -8.92
N ASN A 586 -33.49 19.22 -8.21
CA ASN A 586 -33.03 19.33 -6.83
C ASN A 586 -31.52 19.13 -6.80
N LYS A 587 -30.81 20.18 -6.37
CA LYS A 587 -29.36 20.23 -6.26
C LYS A 587 -28.89 19.35 -5.10
N ASN A 588 -28.05 18.37 -5.40
CA ASN A 588 -27.44 17.48 -4.42
C ASN A 588 -26.29 18.20 -3.69
N MET A 589 -26.47 18.37 -2.38
CA MET A 589 -25.52 18.97 -1.44
C MET A 589 -24.93 17.93 -0.48
N GLY A 590 -25.10 16.64 -0.77
CA GLY A 590 -24.58 15.56 0.04
C GLY A 590 -23.05 15.56 0.12
N SER A 591 -22.53 14.79 1.06
CA SER A 591 -21.09 14.69 1.32
C SER A 591 -20.74 13.36 1.98
N GLY A 592 -19.47 13.00 1.96
CA GLY A 592 -19.00 11.74 2.53
C GLY A 592 -19.18 10.57 1.58
N GLY A 593 -18.65 9.42 1.94
CA GLY A 593 -18.81 8.20 1.17
C GLY A 593 -17.91 8.08 -0.06
N THR A 594 -16.92 8.95 -0.27
CA THR A 594 -16.09 8.95 -1.50
C THR A 594 -14.82 8.10 -1.41
N ALA A 595 -14.38 7.76 -0.19
CA ALA A 595 -13.16 6.99 0.01
C ALA A 595 -13.32 5.93 1.10
N VAL A 596 -12.34 5.02 1.16
CA VAL A 596 -12.16 4.09 2.28
C VAL A 596 -10.80 4.32 2.93
N LYS A 597 -10.64 3.91 4.20
CA LYS A 597 -9.46 4.25 5.02
C LYS A 597 -8.13 3.84 4.38
N GLY A 598 -8.11 2.69 3.70
CA GLY A 598 -6.92 2.16 3.05
C GLY A 598 -6.45 2.95 1.82
N ASP A 599 -7.26 3.85 1.25
CA ASP A 599 -6.87 4.61 0.04
C ASP A 599 -5.75 5.63 0.31
N GLY A 600 -5.57 6.01 1.58
CA GLY A 600 -4.53 6.95 2.02
C GLY A 600 -3.16 6.33 2.24
N THR A 601 -3.01 5.01 2.11
CA THR A 601 -1.78 4.31 2.48
C THR A 601 -0.69 4.47 1.43
N ARG A 602 0.52 4.83 1.87
CA ARG A 602 1.74 4.98 1.08
C ARG A 602 2.93 4.43 1.88
N TYR A 603 4.04 4.16 1.19
CA TYR A 603 5.27 3.68 1.80
C TYR A 603 6.47 4.43 1.20
N CYS A 604 7.43 4.78 2.05
CA CYS A 604 8.71 5.35 1.64
C CYS A 604 9.64 5.46 2.85
N ASP A 605 10.95 5.33 2.70
CA ASP A 605 11.92 5.57 3.78
C ASP A 605 12.04 7.07 4.14
N MET A 606 11.09 7.57 4.92
CA MET A 606 11.03 8.97 5.37
C MET A 606 12.10 9.27 6.42
N THR A 607 12.53 8.27 7.20
CA THR A 607 13.49 8.42 8.30
C THR A 607 14.94 8.16 7.91
N GLY A 608 15.19 7.56 6.75
CA GLY A 608 16.52 7.18 6.25
C GLY A 608 17.08 5.93 6.94
N SER A 609 16.18 5.04 7.34
CA SER A 609 16.49 3.79 8.05
C SER A 609 17.01 2.69 7.14
N GLY A 610 16.84 2.84 5.82
CA GLY A 610 17.02 1.81 4.80
C GLY A 610 15.77 0.95 4.56
N SER A 611 14.68 1.21 5.28
CA SER A 611 13.40 0.47 5.19
C SER A 611 12.26 1.45 5.01
N ASP A 612 11.25 1.05 4.25
CA ASP A 612 10.13 1.94 4.02
C ASP A 612 9.29 2.12 5.28
N ASP A 613 8.99 3.39 5.58
CA ASP A 613 8.07 3.81 6.62
C ASP A 613 6.64 3.79 6.10
N TYR A 614 5.67 3.62 6.99
CA TYR A 614 4.26 3.72 6.65
C TYR A 614 3.80 5.17 6.70
N ILE A 615 3.16 5.61 5.63
CA ILE A 615 2.63 6.96 5.49
C ILE A 615 1.12 6.85 5.26
N TRP A 616 0.34 7.63 5.99
CA TRP A 616 -1.07 7.82 5.71
C TRP A 616 -1.36 9.25 5.29
N ILE A 617 -2.04 9.43 4.17
CA ILE A 617 -2.42 10.73 3.63
C ILE A 617 -3.94 10.89 3.54
N SER A 618 -4.46 11.97 4.14
CA SER A 618 -5.87 12.34 4.06
C SER A 618 -6.25 12.79 2.65
N LEU A 619 -7.55 12.85 2.32
CA LEU A 619 -8.03 13.33 1.02
C LEU A 619 -7.48 14.71 0.63
N MET A 620 -7.24 15.58 1.62
CA MET A 620 -6.75 16.95 1.44
C MET A 620 -5.26 17.12 1.76
N GLY A 621 -4.52 16.02 1.86
CA GLY A 621 -3.06 16.05 1.88
C GLY A 621 -2.44 16.30 3.26
N GLU A 622 -3.16 15.97 4.34
CA GLU A 622 -2.55 15.85 5.67
C GLU A 622 -1.78 14.53 5.75
N ILE A 623 -0.49 14.60 6.09
CA ILE A 623 0.46 13.49 6.01
C ILE A 623 0.86 13.08 7.43
N THR A 624 0.58 11.82 7.77
CA THR A 624 0.98 11.19 9.02
C THR A 624 2.04 10.13 8.74
N VAL A 625 3.12 10.11 9.53
CA VAL A 625 4.24 9.16 9.34
C VAL A 625 4.39 8.23 10.54
N TYR A 626 4.62 6.97 10.21
CA TYR A 626 4.81 5.84 11.10
C TYR A 626 6.14 5.15 10.76
N GLY A 627 7.17 5.42 11.55
CA GLY A 627 8.51 4.92 11.31
C GLY A 627 8.61 3.41 11.49
N ASN A 628 9.21 2.72 10.52
CA ASN A 628 9.43 1.28 10.55
C ASN A 628 10.43 0.91 11.65
N THR A 629 10.09 -0.12 12.43
CA THR A 629 10.94 -0.60 13.53
C THR A 629 11.39 -2.05 13.37
N HIS A 630 11.09 -2.66 12.22
CA HIS A 630 11.24 -4.10 11.95
C HIS A 630 10.50 -4.99 12.96
N LYS A 631 9.38 -4.48 13.50
CA LYS A 631 8.54 -5.22 14.45
C LYS A 631 7.11 -5.18 13.99
N TRP A 632 6.65 -6.32 13.50
CA TRP A 632 5.29 -6.48 12.99
C TRP A 632 4.24 -6.03 13.99
N GLY A 633 3.31 -5.19 13.51
CA GLY A 633 2.25 -4.59 14.32
C GLY A 633 2.69 -3.42 15.21
N THR A 634 3.93 -2.94 15.10
CA THR A 634 4.41 -1.77 15.85
C THR A 634 5.20 -0.79 14.99
N TRP A 635 4.71 0.45 14.97
CA TRP A 635 5.34 1.58 14.29
C TRP A 635 5.76 2.66 15.28
N THR A 636 6.80 3.43 14.94
CA THR A 636 7.13 4.67 15.65
C THR A 636 6.24 5.79 15.14
N GLU A 637 5.23 6.17 15.92
CA GLU A 637 4.31 7.23 15.52
C GLU A 637 4.97 8.62 15.62
N TYR A 638 5.06 9.32 14.48
CA TYR A 638 5.48 10.73 14.42
C TYR A 638 4.29 11.70 14.36
N GLY A 639 3.08 11.18 14.14
CA GLY A 639 1.86 11.98 13.97
C GLY A 639 1.83 12.72 12.63
N VAL A 640 1.00 13.76 12.54
CA VAL A 640 0.92 14.63 11.35
C VAL A 640 2.22 15.42 11.23
N VAL A 641 2.98 15.17 10.17
CA VAL A 641 4.28 15.81 9.92
C VAL A 641 4.18 17.01 8.99
N TYR A 642 3.17 17.03 8.11
CA TYR A 642 2.94 18.10 7.14
C TYR A 642 1.50 18.09 6.62
N ASN A 643 0.98 19.23 6.15
CA ASN A 643 -0.30 19.31 5.45
C ASN A 643 -0.12 20.14 4.18
N VAL A 644 -0.21 19.48 3.02
CA VAL A 644 0.04 20.10 1.71
C VAL A 644 -1.16 20.91 1.21
N LYS A 645 -2.36 20.70 1.79
CA LYS A 645 -3.63 21.34 1.40
C LYS A 645 -4.01 21.14 -0.08
N ARG A 646 -3.78 19.93 -0.60
CA ARG A 646 -4.10 19.54 -1.98
C ARG A 646 -4.60 18.10 -2.00
N SER A 647 -5.18 17.68 -3.12
CA SER A 647 -5.59 16.29 -3.30
C SER A 647 -4.42 15.34 -3.05
N ARG A 648 -4.64 14.26 -2.28
CA ARG A 648 -3.63 13.21 -2.08
C ARG A 648 -3.11 12.57 -3.37
N ARG A 649 -3.87 12.65 -4.47
CA ARG A 649 -3.48 12.10 -5.79
C ARG A 649 -2.37 12.92 -6.46
N GLU A 650 -2.07 14.08 -5.90
CA GLU A 650 -1.01 14.99 -6.36
C GLU A 650 0.23 14.93 -5.46
N VAL A 651 0.30 13.98 -4.54
CA VAL A 651 1.37 13.86 -3.53
C VAL A 651 2.07 12.52 -3.68
N TYR A 652 3.38 12.60 -3.90
CA TYR A 652 4.26 11.46 -4.10
C TYR A 652 5.39 11.52 -3.06
N PHE A 653 5.99 10.37 -2.78
CA PHE A 653 7.09 10.24 -1.85
C PHE A 653 8.21 9.49 -2.57
N ALA A 654 9.38 10.10 -2.68
CA ALA A 654 10.54 9.52 -3.36
C ALA A 654 11.81 10.28 -2.95
N ASP A 655 12.98 9.63 -2.97
CA ASP A 655 14.26 10.32 -2.74
C ASP A 655 14.67 11.10 -3.99
N PHE A 656 14.45 12.41 -3.99
CA PHE A 656 14.74 13.25 -5.15
C PHE A 656 16.21 13.70 -5.20
N ASP A 657 16.85 13.91 -4.04
CA ASP A 657 18.20 14.49 -3.98
C ASP A 657 19.33 13.45 -3.77
N GLY A 658 18.98 12.19 -3.55
CA GLY A 658 19.88 11.05 -3.35
C GLY A 658 20.41 10.96 -1.92
N ASN A 659 19.72 11.55 -0.94
CA ASN A 659 20.17 11.58 0.46
C ASN A 659 19.72 10.36 1.29
N LYS A 660 19.07 9.40 0.63
CA LYS A 660 18.45 8.18 1.16
C LYS A 660 17.25 8.41 2.05
N ARG A 661 16.58 9.56 1.93
CA ARG A 661 15.29 9.82 2.55
C ARG A 661 14.32 10.26 1.49
N CYS A 662 13.09 9.79 1.60
CA CYS A 662 12.05 10.27 0.73
C CYS A 662 11.67 11.73 1.04
N ASP A 663 11.52 12.50 -0.03
CA ASP A 663 10.99 13.85 -0.06
C ASP A 663 9.49 13.84 -0.36
N ILE A 664 8.81 14.98 -0.19
CA ILE A 664 7.41 15.13 -0.63
C ILE A 664 7.40 15.82 -1.98
N LEU A 665 6.82 15.16 -2.98
CA LEU A 665 6.74 15.63 -4.36
C LEU A 665 5.30 16.01 -4.69
N LEU A 666 5.11 17.26 -5.09
CA LEU A 666 3.84 17.90 -5.35
C LEU A 666 3.66 18.10 -6.85
N VAL A 667 2.93 17.19 -7.49
CA VAL A 667 2.70 17.16 -8.94
C VAL A 667 1.51 18.05 -9.30
N ASP A 668 1.63 18.83 -10.38
CA ASP A 668 0.51 19.53 -11.01
C ASP A 668 -0.23 18.61 -12.00
N LYS A 669 -1.56 18.50 -11.90
CA LYS A 669 -2.36 17.59 -12.74
C LYS A 669 -2.22 17.87 -14.23
N ALA A 670 -2.21 19.13 -14.64
CA ALA A 670 -2.31 19.50 -16.06
C ALA A 670 -0.97 19.39 -16.79
N THR A 671 0.13 19.70 -16.10
CA THR A 671 1.46 19.86 -16.71
C THR A 671 2.46 18.78 -16.28
N GLY A 672 2.21 18.11 -15.15
CA GLY A 672 3.17 17.22 -14.50
C GLY A 672 4.30 17.97 -13.78
N ALA A 673 4.30 19.31 -13.79
CA ALA A 673 5.31 20.10 -13.09
C ALA A 673 5.31 19.74 -11.59
N THR A 674 6.48 19.41 -11.07
CA THR A 674 6.61 18.89 -9.70
C THR A 674 7.36 19.86 -8.82
N THR A 675 6.72 20.31 -7.74
CA THR A 675 7.38 21.02 -6.64
C THR A 675 7.88 20.03 -5.62
N VAL A 676 9.12 20.16 -5.15
CA VAL A 676 9.68 19.24 -4.15
C VAL A 676 9.82 19.94 -2.79
N LEU A 677 9.43 19.24 -1.74
CA LEU A 677 9.70 19.60 -0.35
C LEU A 677 10.71 18.61 0.20
N ARG A 678 11.98 19.03 0.26
CA ARG A 678 13.08 18.19 0.72
C ARG A 678 12.91 17.86 2.21
N ASN A 679 13.06 16.60 2.55
CA ASN A 679 12.96 16.07 3.90
C ASN A 679 14.29 16.24 4.68
N ASP A 680 14.28 17.17 5.62
CA ASP A 680 15.39 17.51 6.51
C ASP A 680 15.32 16.77 7.86
N PHE A 681 14.74 15.57 7.89
CA PHE A 681 14.58 14.79 9.12
C PHE A 681 15.89 14.66 9.90
N ALA A 682 15.88 15.16 11.14
CA ALA A 682 17.04 15.13 12.01
C ALA A 682 16.60 15.08 13.48
N ASN A 683 17.37 14.40 14.32
CA ASN A 683 17.13 14.33 15.77
C ASN A 683 15.69 13.86 16.13
N GLY A 684 15.11 12.98 15.31
CA GLY A 684 13.77 12.43 15.53
C GLY A 684 12.62 13.40 15.21
N LYS A 685 12.86 14.45 14.42
CA LYS A 685 11.85 15.43 14.01
C LYS A 685 11.87 15.65 12.51
N PHE A 686 10.68 15.73 11.92
CA PHE A 686 10.49 16.11 10.52
C PHE A 686 10.52 17.64 10.36
N SER A 687 11.21 18.08 9.32
CA SER A 687 11.16 19.44 8.79
C SER A 687 11.35 19.38 7.29
N PHE A 688 10.76 20.33 6.56
CA PHE A 688 10.77 20.30 5.11
C PHE A 688 11.24 21.63 4.52
N THR A 689 12.16 21.58 3.56
CA THR A 689 12.61 22.73 2.79
C THR A 689 11.98 22.71 1.40
N ASN A 690 11.23 23.75 1.04
CA ASN A 690 10.67 23.88 -0.31
C ASN A 690 11.79 24.25 -1.31
N ILE A 691 12.09 23.34 -2.24
CA ILE A 691 13.12 23.55 -3.28
C ILE A 691 12.54 24.05 -4.61
N GLY A 692 11.22 24.28 -4.68
CA GLY A 692 10.53 24.80 -5.85
C GLY A 692 10.25 23.73 -6.91
N VAL A 693 9.89 24.18 -8.12
CA VAL A 693 9.59 23.31 -9.26
C VAL A 693 10.90 22.76 -9.84
N VAL A 694 11.04 21.44 -9.91
CA VAL A 694 12.30 20.76 -10.27
C VAL A 694 12.33 20.16 -11.67
N THR A 695 11.18 20.03 -12.32
CA THR A 695 11.05 19.33 -13.62
C THR A 695 11.66 20.12 -14.78
N GLY A 696 11.83 21.44 -14.64
CA GLY A 696 12.38 22.29 -15.70
C GLY A 696 11.53 22.23 -16.96
N THR A 697 12.06 21.64 -18.03
CA THR A 697 11.35 21.44 -19.31
C THR A 697 10.65 20.10 -19.43
N ALA A 698 10.86 19.17 -18.47
CA ALA A 698 10.14 17.90 -18.44
C ALA A 698 8.66 18.14 -18.13
N THR A 699 7.78 17.58 -18.95
CA THR A 699 6.32 17.72 -18.83
C THR A 699 5.64 16.36 -18.95
N CYS A 700 4.45 16.25 -18.35
CA CYS A 700 3.57 15.11 -18.51
C CYS A 700 2.12 15.59 -18.49
N THR A 701 1.43 15.51 -19.62
CA THR A 701 0.05 15.99 -19.79
C THR A 701 -0.99 14.89 -19.60
N GLU A 702 -0.54 13.69 -19.26
CA GLU A 702 -1.36 12.49 -19.04
C GLU A 702 -2.26 12.58 -17.80
N GLY A 703 -1.95 13.49 -16.85
CA GLY A 703 -2.74 13.75 -15.66
C GLY A 703 -2.96 12.53 -14.77
N TYR A 704 -4.18 12.38 -14.25
CA TYR A 704 -4.65 11.20 -13.51
C TYR A 704 -6.16 11.05 -13.73
N GLY A 705 -6.66 9.81 -13.87
CA GLY A 705 -8.10 9.53 -14.04
C GLY A 705 -8.82 9.44 -12.70
N HIS A 706 -9.77 8.53 -12.50
CA HIS A 706 -10.60 8.49 -11.27
C HIS A 706 -10.17 7.42 -10.25
N ASP A 707 -9.65 6.28 -10.73
CA ASP A 707 -9.12 5.22 -9.87
C ASP A 707 -7.87 5.65 -9.07
N LEU A 708 -7.70 5.12 -7.86
CA LEU A 708 -6.59 5.45 -6.95
C LEU A 708 -5.21 5.34 -7.61
N HIS A 709 -5.04 4.36 -8.50
CA HIS A 709 -3.76 4.00 -9.09
C HIS A 709 -3.58 4.52 -10.51
N ASP A 710 -4.60 5.15 -11.08
CA ASP A 710 -4.57 5.76 -12.40
C ASP A 710 -3.82 7.10 -12.37
N LEU A 711 -2.49 7.05 -12.29
CA LEU A 711 -1.60 8.21 -12.22
C LEU A 711 -0.66 8.23 -13.43
N GLY A 712 -0.63 9.35 -14.15
CA GLY A 712 0.25 9.55 -15.31
C GLY A 712 1.69 9.88 -14.92
N VAL A 713 1.92 10.64 -13.84
CA VAL A 713 3.28 10.90 -13.33
C VAL A 713 3.70 9.82 -12.33
N ARG A 714 4.94 9.34 -12.43
CA ARG A 714 5.59 8.51 -11.40
C ARG A 714 7.00 9.06 -11.10
N TRP A 715 7.50 8.72 -9.92
CA TRP A 715 8.84 9.10 -9.44
C TRP A 715 9.53 7.88 -8.86
N ASN A 716 10.49 7.33 -9.59
CA ASN A 716 11.08 6.02 -9.35
C ASN A 716 12.52 5.98 -9.88
N ASP A 717 13.43 5.26 -9.24
CA ASP A 717 14.85 5.18 -9.65
C ASP A 717 15.01 4.14 -10.76
N ILE A 718 14.97 4.60 -12.02
CA ILE A 718 14.96 3.69 -13.17
C ILE A 718 16.37 3.35 -13.66
N ASP A 719 17.38 4.14 -13.28
CA ASP A 719 18.77 3.95 -13.72
C ASP A 719 19.73 3.49 -12.62
N GLY A 720 19.26 3.46 -11.37
CA GLY A 720 19.93 2.90 -10.20
C GLY A 720 20.97 3.83 -9.59
N ASP A 721 20.85 5.15 -9.80
CA ASP A 721 21.77 6.14 -9.23
C ASP A 721 21.38 6.60 -7.81
N GLY A 722 20.28 6.09 -7.27
CA GLY A 722 19.73 6.41 -5.96
C GLY A 722 18.84 7.65 -5.95
N ARG A 723 18.49 8.21 -7.11
CA ARG A 723 17.56 9.35 -7.23
C ARG A 723 16.33 8.91 -8.01
N ALA A 724 15.17 9.38 -7.56
CA ALA A 724 13.94 9.17 -8.30
C ALA A 724 13.91 9.99 -9.61
N ASP A 725 13.59 9.32 -10.70
CA ASP A 725 13.45 9.87 -12.04
C ASP A 725 12.00 10.24 -12.35
N PHE A 726 11.80 11.22 -13.24
CA PHE A 726 10.48 11.68 -13.64
C PHE A 726 9.92 10.83 -14.78
N LEU A 727 8.87 10.07 -14.51
CA LEU A 727 8.21 9.20 -15.48
C LEU A 727 6.85 9.77 -15.90
N CYS A 728 6.55 9.68 -17.20
CA CYS A 728 5.25 9.98 -17.77
C CYS A 728 4.67 8.72 -18.43
N MET A 729 3.60 8.18 -17.84
CA MET A 729 2.96 6.92 -18.22
C MET A 729 1.60 7.19 -18.86
N GLN A 730 1.45 6.73 -20.08
CA GLN A 730 0.20 6.79 -20.83
C GLN A 730 -0.82 5.79 -20.28
N SER A 731 -2.10 5.98 -20.58
CA SER A 731 -3.18 5.10 -20.12
C SER A 731 -2.94 3.61 -20.41
N ASN A 732 -2.31 3.29 -21.54
CA ASN A 732 -1.95 1.93 -21.96
C ASN A 732 -0.62 1.40 -21.38
N GLY A 733 -0.02 2.10 -20.42
CA GLY A 733 1.23 1.70 -19.77
C GLY A 733 2.52 2.06 -20.52
N GLN A 734 2.45 2.58 -21.75
CA GLN A 734 3.64 3.10 -22.43
C GLN A 734 4.25 4.24 -21.62
N THR A 735 5.56 4.18 -21.38
CA THR A 735 6.23 5.05 -20.41
C THR A 735 7.41 5.80 -21.02
N TYR A 736 7.46 7.10 -20.75
CA TYR A 736 8.54 8.02 -21.09
C TYR A 736 9.24 8.48 -19.82
N ALA A 737 10.52 8.84 -19.89
CA ALA A 737 11.29 9.25 -18.71
C ALA A 737 12.22 10.44 -18.95
N HIS A 738 12.47 11.17 -17.86
CA HIS A 738 13.59 12.08 -17.72
C HIS A 738 14.40 11.69 -16.49
N LEU A 739 15.69 11.41 -16.69
CA LEU A 739 16.58 11.04 -15.59
C LEU A 739 16.92 12.26 -14.74
N ASN A 740 16.87 12.10 -13.43
CA ASN A 740 17.16 13.14 -12.46
C ASN A 740 18.65 13.19 -12.12
N LYS A 741 19.41 14.04 -12.81
CA LYS A 741 20.84 14.28 -12.51
C LYS A 741 21.07 15.41 -11.51
N GLY A 742 20.01 15.86 -10.84
CA GLY A 742 20.01 16.97 -9.90
C GLY A 742 18.98 18.05 -10.25
N VAL A 743 18.82 19.02 -9.35
CA VAL A 743 17.84 20.12 -9.50
C VAL A 743 18.06 20.85 -10.83
N GLY A 744 17.04 20.83 -11.69
CA GLY A 744 17.08 21.48 -13.01
C GLY A 744 17.96 20.78 -14.05
N GLN A 745 18.42 19.55 -13.78
CA GLN A 745 19.29 18.75 -14.65
C GLN A 745 18.58 17.49 -15.16
N MET A 746 17.30 17.61 -15.49
CA MET A 746 16.51 16.51 -16.06
C MET A 746 17.02 16.14 -17.46
N VAL A 747 17.31 14.86 -17.69
CA VAL A 747 17.83 14.34 -18.97
C VAL A 747 16.78 13.46 -19.64
N ASN A 748 16.19 13.95 -20.73
CA ASN A 748 15.17 13.21 -21.49
C ASN A 748 15.74 11.91 -22.09
N GLN A 749 15.06 10.78 -21.82
CA GLN A 749 15.39 9.46 -22.38
C GLN A 749 14.42 9.01 -23.48
N GLY A 750 13.39 9.81 -23.77
CA GLY A 750 12.30 9.41 -24.66
C GLY A 750 11.49 8.26 -24.06
N GLN A 751 11.04 7.34 -24.91
CA GLN A 751 10.28 6.17 -24.48
C GLN A 751 11.21 5.17 -23.81
N ILE A 752 10.92 4.80 -22.57
CA ILE A 752 11.70 3.80 -21.81
C ILE A 752 11.01 2.44 -21.70
N LYS A 753 9.67 2.37 -21.78
CA LYS A 753 8.91 1.12 -21.82
C LYS A 753 7.77 1.20 -22.84
N HIS A 754 7.70 0.25 -23.77
CA HIS A 754 6.58 0.09 -24.69
C HIS A 754 5.33 -0.49 -23.99
N THR A 755 4.13 -0.26 -24.53
CA THR A 755 2.89 -0.81 -23.98
C THR A 755 2.85 -2.34 -24.06
N GLU A 756 2.43 -3.00 -22.98
CA GLU A 756 2.14 -4.44 -22.93
C GLU A 756 0.64 -4.74 -23.14
N GLY A 757 -0.13 -3.75 -23.61
CA GLY A 757 -1.60 -3.83 -23.62
C GLY A 757 -2.19 -3.94 -22.21
N LYS A 758 -1.52 -3.35 -21.21
CA LYS A 758 -1.95 -3.31 -19.82
C LYS A 758 -2.24 -1.86 -19.42
N GLU A 759 -3.32 -1.64 -18.70
CA GLU A 759 -3.69 -0.32 -18.21
C GLU A 759 -2.73 0.17 -17.13
N ARG A 760 -2.40 1.46 -17.13
CA ARG A 760 -1.48 2.03 -16.13
C ARG A 760 -1.96 1.92 -14.68
N LYS A 761 -3.28 1.85 -14.44
CA LYS A 761 -3.86 1.67 -13.10
C LYS A 761 -3.52 0.30 -12.49
N ALA A 762 -3.25 -0.68 -13.35
CA ALA A 762 -2.81 -2.02 -12.98
C ALA A 762 -1.28 -2.13 -12.82
N LEU A 763 -0.51 -1.06 -13.04
CA LEU A 763 0.94 -1.07 -12.94
C LEU A 763 1.42 -0.48 -11.60
N ARG A 764 2.48 -1.07 -11.06
CA ARG A 764 3.30 -0.58 -9.95
C ARG A 764 4.76 -0.54 -10.38
N ILE A 765 5.55 0.27 -9.69
CA ILE A 765 6.97 0.45 -9.96
C ILE A 765 7.73 0.33 -8.65
N ALA A 766 8.62 -0.65 -8.56
CA ALA A 766 9.47 -0.90 -7.39
C ALA A 766 10.59 -1.89 -7.74
N ASP A 767 11.75 -1.78 -7.11
CA ASP A 767 12.85 -2.75 -7.21
C ASP A 767 12.45 -4.09 -6.57
N ILE A 768 12.05 -5.06 -7.38
CA ILE A 768 11.55 -6.36 -6.90
C ILE A 768 12.66 -7.39 -6.78
N ASN A 769 13.76 -7.22 -7.50
CA ASN A 769 14.85 -8.18 -7.52
C ASN A 769 16.06 -7.73 -6.68
N GLY A 770 16.12 -6.47 -6.25
CA GLY A 770 17.13 -5.89 -5.36
C GLY A 770 18.36 -5.38 -6.09
N ASP A 771 18.25 -5.15 -7.41
CA ASP A 771 19.39 -4.81 -8.24
C ASP A 771 19.77 -3.32 -8.21
N GLY A 772 18.93 -2.51 -7.56
CA GLY A 772 19.06 -1.07 -7.40
C GLY A 772 18.24 -0.28 -8.42
N ARG A 773 17.57 -0.92 -9.37
CA ARG A 773 16.70 -0.27 -10.36
C ARG A 773 15.26 -0.72 -10.15
N ASP A 774 14.34 0.23 -10.27
CA ASP A 774 12.93 -0.08 -10.15
C ASP A 774 12.41 -0.87 -11.37
N ASP A 775 11.59 -1.88 -11.09
CA ASP A 775 10.97 -2.77 -12.06
C ASP A 775 9.52 -2.38 -12.36
N ILE A 776 8.96 -2.86 -13.49
CA ILE A 776 7.54 -2.71 -13.79
C ILE A 776 6.79 -3.96 -13.35
N ILE A 777 5.76 -3.76 -12.54
CA ILE A 777 4.96 -4.83 -11.95
C ILE A 777 3.51 -4.66 -12.41
N TYR A 778 2.95 -5.67 -13.08
CA TYR A 778 1.52 -5.72 -13.37
C TYR A 778 0.80 -6.50 -12.28
N VAL A 779 -0.25 -5.90 -11.73
CA VAL A 779 -1.16 -6.52 -10.77
C VAL A 779 -2.53 -6.67 -11.44
N ASP A 780 -2.97 -7.91 -11.62
CA ASP A 780 -4.30 -8.19 -12.15
C ASP A 780 -5.38 -7.57 -11.27
N LEU A 781 -6.22 -6.74 -11.87
CA LEU A 781 -7.24 -5.96 -11.16
C LEU A 781 -8.29 -6.86 -10.50
N VAL A 782 -8.56 -8.04 -11.08
CA VAL A 782 -9.62 -8.96 -10.63
C VAL A 782 -9.15 -9.85 -9.48
N ALA A 783 -8.02 -10.52 -9.60
CA ALA A 783 -7.56 -11.58 -8.71
C ALA A 783 -6.13 -11.38 -8.19
N SER A 784 -5.51 -10.21 -8.38
CA SER A 784 -4.18 -9.88 -7.85
C SER A 784 -3.06 -10.85 -8.27
N ALA A 785 -3.20 -11.55 -9.40
CA ALA A 785 -2.05 -12.23 -10.00
C ALA A 785 -0.98 -11.19 -10.37
N ILE A 786 0.30 -11.51 -10.19
CA ILE A 786 1.40 -10.57 -10.44
C ILE A 786 2.30 -11.08 -11.56
N GLU A 787 2.51 -10.22 -12.55
CA GLU A 787 3.51 -10.39 -13.62
C GLU A 787 4.57 -9.27 -13.49
N VAL A 788 5.82 -9.55 -13.87
CA VAL A 788 6.94 -8.63 -13.70
C VAL A 788 7.78 -8.51 -14.97
N TRP A 789 8.26 -7.31 -15.23
CA TRP A 789 9.35 -7.03 -16.15
C TRP A 789 10.50 -6.39 -15.38
N THR A 790 11.63 -7.10 -15.29
CA THR A 790 12.81 -6.58 -14.60
C THR A 790 13.60 -5.61 -15.48
N ASN A 791 14.17 -4.58 -14.87
CA ASN A 791 14.92 -3.51 -15.53
C ASN A 791 16.42 -3.83 -15.58
N ASP A 792 16.94 -4.18 -16.75
CA ASP A 792 18.37 -4.43 -16.97
C ASP A 792 19.18 -3.15 -17.24
N GLY A 793 18.51 -2.00 -17.25
CA GLY A 793 19.09 -0.68 -17.48
C GLY A 793 19.00 -0.19 -18.94
N ALA A 794 19.55 1.01 -19.18
CA ALA A 794 19.55 1.64 -20.48
C ALA A 794 20.41 0.86 -21.49
N THR A 795 19.88 0.63 -22.68
CA THR A 795 20.59 -0.09 -23.77
C THR A 795 21.50 0.82 -24.60
N GLY A 796 21.38 2.14 -24.43
CA GLY A 796 22.09 3.12 -25.26
C GLY A 796 21.59 3.21 -26.71
N GLN A 797 20.61 2.39 -27.11
CA GLN A 797 19.93 2.42 -28.41
C GLN A 797 18.46 2.03 -28.27
N ILE A 798 17.55 2.84 -28.83
CA ILE A 798 16.14 2.46 -28.95
C ILE A 798 16.06 1.19 -29.78
N GLY A 799 15.54 0.12 -29.17
CA GLY A 799 15.24 -1.13 -29.83
C GLY A 799 16.25 -2.28 -29.69
N ASP A 800 16.95 -2.31 -28.56
CA ASP A 800 17.80 -3.44 -28.15
C ASP A 800 17.14 -4.29 -27.02
N ASP A 801 15.81 -4.20 -26.88
CA ASP A 801 14.99 -5.16 -26.13
C ASP A 801 14.44 -6.25 -27.08
N ALA A 802 13.90 -7.35 -26.54
CA ALA A 802 13.38 -8.45 -27.36
C ALA A 802 12.26 -8.02 -28.33
N ALA A 803 11.63 -6.86 -28.09
CA ALA A 803 10.60 -6.24 -28.92
C ALA A 803 11.14 -5.15 -29.88
N GLY A 804 12.38 -4.69 -29.72
CA GLY A 804 13.02 -3.72 -30.60
C GLY A 804 12.48 -2.29 -30.55
N THR A 805 11.92 -1.80 -29.43
CA THR A 805 11.28 -0.46 -29.38
C THR A 805 11.62 0.43 -28.17
N SER A 806 12.30 -0.06 -27.14
CA SER A 806 12.54 0.72 -25.90
C SER A 806 13.99 1.16 -25.70
N ALA A 807 14.19 2.28 -24.99
CA ALA A 807 15.53 2.78 -24.61
C ALA A 807 16.16 2.06 -23.40
N PHE A 808 15.35 1.28 -22.68
CA PHE A 808 15.76 0.43 -21.56
C PHE A 808 15.43 -1.03 -21.88
N ARG A 809 16.23 -1.95 -21.35
CA ARG A 809 16.02 -3.38 -21.52
C ARG A 809 15.11 -3.90 -20.40
N TRP A 810 13.98 -4.47 -20.81
CA TRP A 810 12.99 -5.06 -19.92
C TRP A 810 12.92 -6.57 -20.14
N VAL A 811 13.10 -7.36 -19.08
CA VAL A 811 13.07 -8.82 -19.13
C VAL A 811 11.80 -9.32 -18.47
N ALA A 812 10.91 -9.92 -19.27
CA ALA A 812 9.68 -10.52 -18.75
C ALA A 812 10.00 -11.76 -17.91
N GLN A 813 9.57 -11.75 -16.64
CA GLN A 813 9.72 -12.88 -15.71
C GLN A 813 8.48 -13.81 -15.74
N GLY A 814 7.43 -13.42 -16.44
CA GLY A 814 6.14 -14.10 -16.42
C GLY A 814 5.39 -13.88 -15.10
N GLN A 815 4.51 -14.81 -14.74
CA GLN A 815 3.75 -14.74 -13.51
C GLN A 815 4.62 -15.14 -12.31
N VAL A 816 4.83 -14.21 -11.39
CA VAL A 816 5.64 -14.41 -10.17
C VAL A 816 4.78 -14.61 -8.93
N VAL A 817 3.49 -14.23 -8.97
CA VAL A 817 2.49 -14.58 -7.94
C VAL A 817 1.21 -15.05 -8.64
N PRO A 818 0.66 -16.24 -8.29
CA PRO A 818 -0.57 -16.73 -8.89
C PRO A 818 -1.79 -15.92 -8.44
N ALA A 819 -2.92 -16.11 -9.13
CA ALA A 819 -4.20 -15.52 -8.77
C ALA A 819 -4.58 -15.82 -7.31
N GLN A 820 -5.03 -14.78 -6.61
CA GLN A 820 -5.40 -14.75 -5.21
C GLN A 820 -6.91 -14.53 -5.04
N THR A 821 -7.39 -14.65 -3.81
CA THR A 821 -8.80 -14.38 -3.45
C THR A 821 -9.08 -12.89 -3.20
N THR A 822 -8.10 -12.01 -3.44
CA THR A 822 -8.20 -10.56 -3.27
C THR A 822 -8.08 -9.85 -4.60
N ARG A 823 -8.58 -8.61 -4.70
CA ARG A 823 -8.48 -7.78 -5.92
C ARG A 823 -7.21 -6.93 -5.97
N GLY A 824 -6.73 -6.64 -7.18
CA GLY A 824 -5.43 -6.02 -7.40
C GLY A 824 -5.27 -4.61 -6.81
N SER A 825 -6.35 -3.84 -6.72
CA SER A 825 -6.35 -2.49 -6.12
C SER A 825 -5.93 -2.45 -4.64
N CYS A 826 -5.85 -3.61 -3.98
CA CYS A 826 -5.47 -3.77 -2.58
C CYS A 826 -3.98 -4.12 -2.39
N VAL A 827 -3.22 -4.27 -3.48
CA VAL A 827 -1.84 -4.75 -3.44
C VAL A 827 -0.88 -3.60 -3.74
N GLU A 828 0.08 -3.41 -2.83
CA GLU A 828 1.20 -2.47 -2.95
C GLU A 828 2.54 -3.18 -2.79
N PHE A 829 3.62 -2.46 -3.09
CA PHE A 829 4.99 -2.96 -3.00
C PHE A 829 5.84 -1.95 -2.24
N ALA A 830 6.63 -2.42 -1.26
CA ALA A 830 7.55 -1.58 -0.51
C ALA A 830 8.67 -2.41 0.12
N ASN A 831 9.84 -1.82 0.34
CA ASN A 831 11.00 -2.43 1.01
C ASN A 831 10.81 -2.40 2.54
N ILE A 832 9.81 -3.15 3.02
CA ILE A 832 9.44 -3.18 4.45
C ILE A 832 10.54 -3.86 5.29
N ASN A 833 11.22 -4.86 4.74
CA ASN A 833 12.28 -5.58 5.44
C ASN A 833 13.66 -4.89 5.37
N GLY A 834 13.80 -3.80 4.63
CA GLY A 834 15.06 -3.05 4.53
C GLY A 834 16.18 -3.77 3.77
N LEU A 835 15.84 -4.71 2.89
CA LEU A 835 16.80 -5.49 2.12
C LEU A 835 17.08 -4.93 0.73
N GLY A 836 16.42 -3.82 0.37
CA GLY A 836 16.48 -3.22 -0.97
C GLY A 836 15.57 -3.91 -1.99
N ARG A 837 14.81 -4.92 -1.57
CA ARG A 837 13.80 -5.60 -2.41
C ARG A 837 12.41 -5.26 -1.93
N ALA A 838 11.51 -5.03 -2.86
CA ALA A 838 10.13 -4.78 -2.57
C ALA A 838 9.42 -6.06 -2.10
N ASP A 839 8.78 -5.96 -0.95
CA ASP A 839 7.86 -6.92 -0.38
C ASP A 839 6.44 -6.63 -0.88
N THR A 840 5.58 -7.65 -0.94
CA THR A 840 4.18 -7.48 -1.37
C THR A 840 3.30 -7.18 -0.16
N ILE A 841 2.49 -6.12 -0.24
CA ILE A 841 1.62 -5.68 0.86
C ILE A 841 0.17 -5.74 0.43
N LEU A 842 -0.64 -6.45 1.22
CA LEU A 842 -2.10 -6.46 1.09
C LEU A 842 -2.72 -5.47 2.07
N ILE A 843 -3.52 -4.54 1.55
CA ILE A 843 -4.23 -3.49 2.31
C ILE A 843 -5.72 -3.78 2.32
N TYR A 844 -6.30 -3.88 3.52
CA TYR A 844 -7.73 -4.04 3.70
C TYR A 844 -8.40 -2.66 3.54
N PRO A 845 -9.27 -2.45 2.54
CA PRO A 845 -9.72 -1.10 2.20
C PRO A 845 -10.49 -0.39 3.33
N GLU A 846 -11.41 -1.11 3.99
CA GLU A 846 -12.31 -0.57 5.02
C GLU A 846 -11.61 -0.32 6.37
N THR A 847 -10.70 -1.21 6.77
CA THR A 847 -10.05 -1.16 8.09
C THR A 847 -8.65 -0.59 8.06
N ASN A 848 -8.06 -0.48 6.86
CA ASN A 848 -6.65 -0.20 6.64
C ASN A 848 -5.70 -1.19 7.33
N GLN A 849 -6.16 -2.41 7.63
CA GLN A 849 -5.26 -3.48 8.08
C GLN A 849 -4.29 -3.86 6.96
N GLN A 850 -3.02 -4.07 7.30
CA GLN A 850 -1.97 -4.33 6.32
C GLN A 850 -1.23 -5.60 6.66
N PHE A 851 -0.97 -6.39 5.62
CA PHE A 851 -0.27 -7.66 5.71
C PHE A 851 0.86 -7.69 4.69
N VAL A 852 2.09 -7.95 5.14
CA VAL A 852 3.25 -8.08 4.25
C VAL A 852 3.55 -9.55 3.97
N THR A 853 3.89 -9.84 2.73
CA THR A 853 4.52 -11.08 2.31
C THR A 853 5.93 -10.74 1.85
N LEU A 854 6.91 -11.22 2.60
CA LEU A 854 8.31 -10.87 2.40
C LEU A 854 8.87 -11.52 1.14
N ASN A 855 9.59 -10.74 0.35
CA ASN A 855 10.32 -11.21 -0.81
C ASN A 855 11.70 -11.74 -0.41
N THR A 856 11.83 -13.06 -0.40
CA THR A 856 12.99 -13.74 0.16
C THR A 856 13.96 -14.21 -0.92
N CYS A 857 15.25 -14.11 -0.64
CA CYS A 857 16.30 -14.81 -1.37
C CYS A 857 16.88 -15.91 -0.49
N ALA A 858 17.07 -17.10 -1.06
CA ALA A 858 17.61 -18.25 -0.36
C ALA A 858 18.96 -17.91 0.31
N GLY A 859 19.02 -18.00 1.63
CA GLY A 859 20.23 -17.74 2.42
C GLY A 859 20.55 -16.26 2.70
N LEU A 860 19.79 -15.30 2.16
CA LEU A 860 20.08 -13.86 2.28
C LEU A 860 19.07 -13.09 3.11
N THR A 861 17.79 -13.51 3.05
CA THR A 861 16.72 -12.83 3.78
C THR A 861 16.68 -13.35 5.22
N PRO A 862 16.81 -12.48 6.23
CA PRO A 862 16.62 -12.90 7.62
C PRO A 862 15.17 -13.37 7.77
N VAL A 863 14.97 -14.69 7.82
CA VAL A 863 13.73 -15.28 8.33
C VAL A 863 13.81 -15.18 9.85
N GLU A 864 12.74 -14.75 10.54
CA GLU A 864 12.76 -14.70 12.01
C GLU A 864 13.22 -16.07 12.54
N PRO A 865 14.40 -16.17 13.16
CA PRO A 865 14.80 -17.44 13.71
C PRO A 865 13.99 -17.66 14.97
N HIS A 866 13.20 -18.74 14.98
CA HIS A 866 12.50 -19.26 16.14
C HIS A 866 13.50 -19.89 17.13
N LEU A 867 14.39 -19.04 17.67
CA LEU A 867 15.37 -19.48 18.66
C LEU A 867 14.65 -20.01 19.91
N PRO A 868 15.06 -21.16 20.45
CA PRO A 868 14.49 -21.68 21.69
C PRO A 868 14.73 -20.69 22.85
N ILE A 869 13.82 -20.58 23.81
CA ILE A 869 13.92 -19.60 24.91
C ILE A 869 14.83 -20.16 26.03
N PRO A 870 16.02 -19.58 26.28
CA PRO A 870 16.87 -20.02 27.38
C PRO A 870 16.30 -19.56 28.73
N PRO A 871 16.63 -20.24 29.85
CA PRO A 871 16.29 -19.78 31.18
C PRO A 871 16.77 -18.35 31.43
N ALA A 872 15.99 -17.56 32.18
CA ALA A 872 16.43 -16.22 32.58
C ALA A 872 17.70 -16.33 33.45
N MET A 873 18.80 -15.75 32.97
CA MET A 873 20.04 -15.67 33.74
C MET A 873 20.24 -14.26 34.31
N SER A 874 20.62 -14.21 35.58
CA SER A 874 21.16 -13.00 36.19
C SER A 874 22.64 -12.93 35.85
N TYR A 875 23.02 -11.98 35.01
CA TYR A 875 24.42 -11.70 34.75
C TYR A 875 24.91 -10.70 35.80
N PRO A 876 25.90 -11.05 36.63
CA PRO A 876 26.53 -10.08 37.52
C PRO A 876 27.30 -9.09 36.65
N ILE A 877 26.67 -7.96 36.38
CA ILE A 877 27.24 -6.82 35.66
C ILE A 877 27.51 -5.80 36.76
N GLY A 878 28.77 -5.60 37.12
CA GLY A 878 29.16 -4.66 38.16
C GLY A 878 28.60 -3.25 37.87
N ALA A 879 28.14 -2.56 38.91
CA ALA A 879 27.64 -1.19 38.82
C ALA A 879 28.72 -0.21 38.35
#